data_AF-A0A8H7A482-F1
#
_entry.id   AF-A0A8H7A482-F1
#
_cell.length_a   1.000
_cell.length_b   1.000
_cell.length_c   1.000
_cell.angle_alpha   90.00
_cell.angle_beta   90.00
_cell.angle_gamma   90.00
#
_symmetry.space_group_name_H-M   'P 1'
#
loop_
_entity.id
_entity.type
_entity.pdbx_description
1 polymer ?
#
loop_
_entity_poly.entity_id
_entity_poly.type
_entity_poly.pdbx_seq_one_letter_code
_entity_poly.pdbx_strand_id
1 'polypeptide(L)'
;MSSGLTQSGMQENDIYIGLWTDWSHGSIAGATLTLTKRDGGLLTAFIALFVTIIGERFWSIVSFVAHVILSREAAQDGIYHQRQAILHNTSISSAALWRLLRISWAWRRHHNASLFRRIFPSLLLSFITLSAFAVAGIFSSRVATSTGGEVLISSLYCGILNPFITQADALASMNTYAFHRMQLSSNYALLCYRNTSSREDCPRFARESLPFNITKNNACPFPGQESICRNSSATIQLDSGFINSHFDLGINAPPENRFLYRRIVECTPLHNEGYTRHVNVTRGSNSSILYPVVDFFYGTTRSSNKTYQYSASLPLTDFTRNVNFGITEYVLRSRTYFTLGAEFSDWENTWSPIPELLVPDGDITIAFLSANDIVFLNQVDDPWYSAHTPAGEIELAGVNSSAVFPVPAYVHDDPVRALGCIERYQFCNPNVSNKSSCTPLGGIDQAVQQAPHLYQNEVQRAHIKWSATRIITMSAALSTVINFLGTSCLQSRSALWRGIQSSLPENQWEVEIESWFKVTMANLQSTILEQATGPTEPAIRQFLTRPNNTEEHQMCANQKIRSDSFTSFNVLGLTIIFTLGGLITLISFVLPFAVERVQRRRNPYSGVEWIANETLQLQRLAHEAVGAGTWQGTHTDWPTTAQTESLAVIDMSHPKHPKLKVAEKNDEVSDSSGTTIASVQVPKTLVTPARRSSCLF
;
A
#
# COMPACT_ATOMS: atom_id res chain seq x y z
N MET A 1 -6.36 22.44 -17.08
CA MET A 1 -7.51 21.58 -16.71
C MET A 1 -7.04 20.12 -16.62
N SER A 2 -6.17 19.83 -15.65
CA SER A 2 -5.54 18.52 -15.46
C SER A 2 -5.62 18.17 -13.97
N SER A 3 -6.74 17.60 -13.55
CA SER A 3 -6.96 17.00 -12.24
C SER A 3 -8.38 16.44 -12.23
N GLY A 4 -8.58 15.20 -12.67
CA GLY A 4 -9.93 14.63 -12.71
C GLY A 4 -10.09 13.19 -13.20
N LEU A 5 -9.03 12.50 -13.61
CA LEU A 5 -9.11 11.13 -14.10
C LEU A 5 -8.05 10.25 -13.42
N THR A 6 -8.25 9.90 -12.15
CA THR A 6 -7.51 8.80 -11.49
C THR A 6 -8.04 8.38 -10.12
N GLN A 7 -9.26 8.73 -9.73
CA GLN A 7 -9.94 8.05 -8.62
C GLN A 7 -11.41 7.89 -8.97
N SER A 8 -11.77 6.78 -9.61
CA SER A 8 -13.07 6.18 -9.32
C SER A 8 -12.99 5.77 -7.84
N GLY A 9 -13.36 6.70 -6.95
CA GLY A 9 -13.27 6.50 -5.51
C GLY A 9 -14.03 5.23 -5.15
N MET A 10 -13.30 4.22 -4.66
CA MET A 10 -13.94 3.23 -3.80
C MET A 10 -14.59 4.03 -2.68
N GLN A 11 -15.91 3.91 -2.57
CA GLN A 11 -16.64 4.60 -1.51
C GLN A 11 -16.17 4.05 -0.17
N GLU A 12 -16.27 4.86 0.88
CA GLU A 12 -15.96 4.45 2.27
C GLU A 12 -16.67 3.14 2.66
N ASN A 13 -17.78 2.82 1.97
CA ASN A 13 -18.60 1.61 2.11
C ASN A 13 -17.97 0.32 1.56
N ASP A 14 -16.91 0.38 0.74
CA ASP A 14 -16.27 -0.80 0.14
C ASP A 14 -15.06 -1.33 0.95
N ILE A 15 -14.76 -0.73 2.10
CA ILE A 15 -13.66 -1.12 2.98
C ILE A 15 -14.20 -1.67 4.30
N TYR A 16 -13.59 -2.77 4.76
CA TYR A 16 -13.91 -3.37 6.04
C TYR A 16 -13.30 -2.53 7.19
N ILE A 17 -14.16 -2.01 8.05
CA ILE A 17 -13.78 -1.33 9.29
C ILE A 17 -13.99 -2.31 10.45
N GLY A 18 -12.93 -2.60 11.19
CA GLY A 18 -12.98 -3.56 12.29
C GLY A 18 -11.74 -4.45 12.37
N LEU A 19 -11.89 -5.54 13.11
CA LEU A 19 -10.83 -6.51 13.37
C LEU A 19 -10.77 -7.56 12.26
N TRP A 20 -9.59 -7.75 11.69
CA TRP A 20 -9.31 -8.79 10.70
C TRP A 20 -7.87 -9.30 10.89
N THR A 21 -7.50 -10.35 10.16
CA THR A 21 -6.17 -10.96 10.27
C THR A 21 -5.39 -10.74 8.98
N ASP A 22 -4.28 -10.01 9.05
CA ASP A 22 -3.29 -9.96 7.99
C ASP A 22 -2.40 -11.20 8.04
N TRP A 23 -2.69 -12.14 7.14
CA TRP A 23 -1.98 -13.42 7.08
C TRP A 23 -0.52 -13.30 6.63
N SER A 24 -0.05 -12.10 6.25
CA SER A 24 1.39 -11.84 6.03
C SER A 24 2.20 -12.04 7.30
N HIS A 25 1.60 -11.80 8.47
CA HIS A 25 2.24 -11.86 9.79
C HIS A 25 1.73 -13.03 10.65
N GLY A 26 0.91 -13.93 10.08
CA GLY A 26 0.29 -15.05 10.78
C GLY A 26 -0.92 -14.64 11.64
N SER A 27 -1.53 -15.61 12.33
CA SER A 27 -2.80 -15.40 13.04
C SER A 27 -2.71 -14.47 14.25
N ILE A 28 -1.56 -14.42 14.93
CA ILE A 28 -1.37 -13.65 16.17
C ILE A 28 -0.82 -12.26 15.86
N ALA A 29 0.37 -12.18 15.25
CA ALA A 29 1.00 -10.90 14.95
C ALA A 29 0.31 -10.14 13.81
N GLY A 30 -0.49 -10.83 13.00
CA GLY A 30 -1.31 -10.24 11.93
C GLY A 30 -2.67 -9.73 12.36
N ALA A 31 -3.07 -9.89 13.62
CA ALA A 31 -4.33 -9.30 14.10
C ALA A 31 -4.30 -7.78 13.89
N THR A 32 -5.21 -7.28 13.06
CA THR A 32 -5.21 -5.92 12.53
C THR A 32 -6.57 -5.26 12.75
N LEU A 33 -6.57 -4.00 13.21
CA LEU A 33 -7.77 -3.18 13.38
C LEU A 33 -7.75 -2.05 12.35
N THR A 34 -8.67 -2.05 11.39
CA THR A 34 -8.82 -0.94 10.43
C THR A 34 -9.87 0.04 10.91
N LEU A 35 -9.53 1.32 10.91
CA LEU A 35 -10.39 2.45 11.27
C LEU A 35 -10.40 3.52 10.17
N THR A 36 -11.39 4.39 10.20
CA THR A 36 -11.38 5.62 9.38
C THR A 36 -10.14 6.46 9.70
N LYS A 37 -9.69 7.29 8.75
CA LYS A 37 -8.55 8.19 8.97
C LYS A 37 -8.74 9.10 10.20
N ARG A 38 -9.97 9.53 10.46
CA ARG A 38 -10.32 10.36 11.62
C ARG A 38 -10.16 9.58 12.93
N ASP A 39 -10.76 8.41 13.04
CA ASP A 39 -10.75 7.63 14.28
C ASP A 39 -9.37 7.02 14.54
N GLY A 40 -8.65 6.64 13.48
CA GLY A 40 -7.25 6.24 13.58
C GLY A 40 -6.36 7.38 14.09
N GLY A 41 -6.59 8.62 13.64
CA GLY A 41 -5.93 9.80 14.20
C GLY A 41 -6.19 9.99 15.69
N LEU A 42 -7.46 9.84 16.12
CA LEU A 42 -7.84 9.92 17.54
C LEU A 42 -7.18 8.83 18.38
N LEU A 43 -7.17 7.57 17.90
CA LEU A 43 -6.52 6.46 18.60
C LEU A 43 -5.01 6.67 18.72
N THR A 44 -4.35 7.14 17.65
CA THR A 44 -2.91 7.45 17.67
C THR A 44 -2.59 8.52 18.72
N ALA A 45 -3.39 9.59 18.76
CA ALA A 45 -3.22 10.65 19.76
C ALA A 45 -3.45 10.14 21.19
N PHE A 46 -4.46 9.30 21.39
CA PHE A 46 -4.73 8.66 22.67
C PHE A 46 -3.57 7.77 23.14
N ILE A 47 -2.99 6.96 22.25
CA ILE A 47 -1.84 6.12 22.57
C ILE A 47 -0.64 6.97 22.99
N ALA A 48 -0.34 8.07 22.28
CA ALA A 48 0.76 8.96 22.64
C ALA A 48 0.57 9.60 24.04
N LEU A 49 -0.65 10.04 24.35
CA LEU A 49 -1.00 10.55 25.69
C LEU A 49 -0.88 9.46 26.75
N PHE A 50 -1.36 8.25 26.46
CA PHE A 50 -1.29 7.12 27.38
C PHE A 50 0.16 6.71 27.68
N VAL A 51 1.02 6.64 26.67
CA VAL A 51 2.46 6.38 26.84
C VAL A 51 3.14 7.46 27.70
N THR A 52 2.73 8.71 27.56
CA THR A 52 3.22 9.80 28.41
C THR A 52 2.87 9.54 29.87
N ILE A 53 1.60 9.23 30.18
CA ILE A 53 1.14 8.91 31.54
C ILE A 53 1.89 7.71 32.12
N ILE A 54 2.09 6.64 31.32
CA ILE A 54 2.87 5.48 31.76
C ILE A 54 4.30 5.88 32.15
N GLY A 55 4.92 6.78 31.39
CA GLY A 55 6.26 7.30 31.70
C GLY A 55 6.34 7.99 33.06
N GLU A 56 5.33 8.78 33.42
CA GLU A 56 5.24 9.44 34.73
C GLU A 56 5.10 8.41 35.87
N ARG A 57 4.22 7.41 35.68
CA ARG A 57 3.99 6.34 36.66
C ARG A 57 5.21 5.44 36.81
N PHE A 58 5.88 5.12 35.71
CA PHE A 58 7.12 4.36 35.72
C PHE A 58 8.23 5.11 36.47
N TRP A 59 8.39 6.42 36.21
CA TRP A 59 9.34 7.24 36.95
C TRP A 59 9.06 7.22 38.45
N SER A 60 7.79 7.35 38.86
CA SER A 60 7.40 7.31 40.27
C SER A 60 7.79 6.00 40.97
N ILE A 61 7.66 4.85 40.29
CA ILE A 61 8.10 3.54 40.81
C ILE A 61 9.63 3.49 40.93
N VAL A 62 10.32 3.91 39.88
CA VAL A 62 11.78 3.82 39.80
C VAL A 62 12.45 4.81 40.76
N SER A 63 11.92 6.01 40.92
CA SER A 63 12.41 7.01 41.87
C SER A 63 12.22 6.56 43.30
N PHE A 64 11.08 5.91 43.61
CA PHE A 64 10.84 5.25 44.88
C PHE A 64 11.87 4.15 45.18
N VAL A 65 12.05 3.21 44.25
CA VAL A 65 13.01 2.12 44.43
C VAL A 65 14.44 2.67 44.59
N ALA A 66 14.82 3.66 43.79
CA ALA A 66 16.11 4.31 43.89
C ALA A 66 16.30 5.01 45.24
N HIS A 67 15.28 5.73 45.73
CA HIS A 67 15.33 6.39 47.04
C HIS A 67 15.59 5.38 48.16
N VAL A 68 14.81 4.29 48.18
CA VAL A 68 14.89 3.24 49.21
C VAL A 68 16.25 2.53 49.20
N ILE A 69 16.77 2.19 48.01
CA ILE A 69 18.10 1.54 47.89
C ILE A 69 19.21 2.49 48.35
N LEU A 70 19.05 3.78 48.09
CA LEU A 70 20.05 4.78 48.41
C LEU A 70 19.93 5.33 49.84
N SER A 71 18.85 4.99 50.56
CA SER A 71 18.57 5.41 51.94
C SER A 71 19.61 4.86 52.92
N ARG A 72 20.08 5.71 53.84
CA ARG A 72 21.07 5.36 54.88
C ARG A 72 20.74 6.06 56.20
N GLU A 73 20.78 5.30 57.28
CA GLU A 73 20.51 5.80 58.65
C GLU A 73 21.66 6.65 59.22
N ALA A 74 22.91 6.38 58.80
CA ALA A 74 24.07 7.13 59.27
C ALA A 74 24.06 8.57 58.73
N ALA A 75 24.53 9.54 59.53
CA ALA A 75 24.60 10.96 59.15
C ALA A 75 25.26 11.17 57.77
N GLN A 76 24.60 11.96 56.91
CA GLN A 76 25.05 12.25 55.55
C GLN A 76 25.17 13.76 55.30
N ASP A 77 25.73 14.12 54.14
CA ASP A 77 25.89 15.51 53.71
C ASP A 77 24.65 16.07 52.99
N GLY A 78 24.67 17.37 52.69
CA GLY A 78 23.57 18.05 52.01
C GLY A 78 23.26 17.47 50.62
N ILE A 79 24.25 16.91 49.91
CA ILE A 79 24.05 16.31 48.58
C ILE A 79 23.16 15.07 48.69
N TYR A 80 23.39 14.24 49.71
CA TYR A 80 22.54 13.09 49.98
C TYR A 80 21.09 13.50 50.21
N HIS A 81 20.83 14.44 51.12
CA HIS A 81 19.46 14.85 51.47
C HIS A 81 18.76 15.54 50.30
N GLN A 82 19.47 16.40 49.56
CA GLN A 82 18.89 17.05 48.38
C GLN A 82 18.56 16.05 47.26
N ARG A 83 19.39 15.02 47.06
CA ARG A 83 19.09 13.94 46.11
C ARG A 83 17.83 13.17 46.53
N GLN A 84 17.73 12.76 47.79
CA GLN A 84 16.55 12.04 48.29
C GLN A 84 15.28 12.88 48.18
N ALA A 85 15.36 14.17 48.52
CA ALA A 85 14.25 15.10 48.35
C ALA A 85 13.84 15.25 46.87
N ILE A 86 14.78 15.29 45.92
CA ILE A 86 14.42 15.33 44.49
C ILE A 86 13.72 14.04 44.06
N LEU A 87 14.24 12.86 44.43
CA LEU A 87 13.68 11.57 44.02
C LEU A 87 12.23 11.40 44.50
N HIS A 88 11.91 11.91 45.69
CA HIS A 88 10.55 11.93 46.23
C HIS A 88 9.64 12.94 45.51
N ASN A 89 10.09 14.19 45.41
CA ASN A 89 9.24 15.32 45.03
C ASN A 89 9.23 15.63 43.52
N THR A 90 9.55 14.64 42.69
CA THR A 90 9.47 14.78 41.22
C THR A 90 8.63 13.67 40.62
N SER A 91 7.47 14.05 40.09
CA SER A 91 6.52 13.14 39.45
C SER A 91 6.93 12.69 38.04
N ILE A 92 7.84 13.43 37.38
CA ILE A 92 8.29 13.15 36.02
C ILE A 92 9.83 13.17 35.90
N SER A 93 10.37 12.31 35.05
CA SER A 93 11.81 12.12 34.86
C SER A 93 12.54 13.35 34.31
N SER A 94 11.89 14.15 33.44
CA SER A 94 12.45 15.39 32.90
C SER A 94 12.67 16.44 34.00
N ALA A 95 11.73 16.58 34.92
CA ALA A 95 11.85 17.48 36.06
C ALA A 95 12.96 17.02 37.02
N ALA A 96 13.05 15.71 37.28
CA ALA A 96 14.14 15.13 38.07
C ALA A 96 15.51 15.39 37.44
N LEU A 97 15.65 15.12 36.14
CA LEU A 97 16.88 15.38 35.38
C LEU A 97 17.32 16.84 35.51
N TRP A 98 16.40 17.78 35.28
CA TRP A 98 16.70 19.21 35.37
C TRP A 98 17.12 19.64 36.77
N ARG A 99 16.43 19.15 37.81
CA ARG A 99 16.79 19.45 39.22
C ARG A 99 18.15 18.85 39.60
N LEU A 100 18.44 17.61 39.19
CA LEU A 100 19.73 16.95 39.44
C LEU A 100 20.89 17.65 38.70
N LEU A 101 20.66 18.14 37.47
CA LEU A 101 21.64 18.95 36.74
C LEU A 101 21.93 20.28 37.46
N ARG A 102 20.88 20.95 37.97
CA ARG A 102 21.05 22.19 38.75
C ARG A 102 21.83 21.96 40.03
N ILE A 103 21.57 20.87 40.76
CA ILE A 103 22.37 20.51 41.94
C ILE A 103 23.81 20.23 41.54
N SER A 104 24.03 19.44 40.49
CA SER A 104 25.39 19.15 39.98
C SER A 104 26.15 20.43 39.65
N TRP A 105 25.46 21.42 39.08
CA TRP A 105 26.04 22.73 38.76
C TRP A 105 26.27 23.59 39.99
N ALA A 106 25.34 23.63 40.94
CA ALA A 106 25.47 24.39 42.18
C ALA A 106 26.70 23.93 42.99
N TRP A 107 26.95 22.62 43.03
CA TRP A 107 28.06 22.05 43.77
C TRP A 107 29.37 21.92 42.97
N ARG A 108 29.43 22.36 41.70
CA ARG A 108 30.57 22.13 40.78
C ARG A 108 31.92 22.69 41.23
N ARG A 109 31.89 23.72 42.08
CA ARG A 109 33.10 24.39 42.60
C ARG A 109 33.62 23.78 43.90
N HIS A 110 32.90 22.82 44.47
CA HIS A 110 33.36 22.07 45.63
C HIS A 110 34.20 20.87 45.13
N HIS A 111 35.48 20.83 45.50
CA HIS A 111 36.50 19.90 44.98
C HIS A 111 36.35 18.42 45.43
N ASN A 112 35.12 17.86 45.41
CA ASN A 112 34.85 16.48 45.79
C ASN A 112 34.58 15.59 44.57
N ALA A 113 35.52 14.69 44.26
CA ALA A 113 35.37 13.66 43.21
C ALA A 113 34.21 12.67 43.47
N SER A 114 33.70 12.59 44.71
CA SER A 114 32.55 11.77 45.07
C SER A 114 31.21 12.33 44.56
N LEU A 115 31.15 13.60 44.18
CA LEU A 115 29.91 14.26 43.75
C LEU A 115 29.34 13.64 42.48
N PHE A 116 30.22 13.40 41.50
CA PHE A 116 29.87 12.71 40.27
C PHE A 116 29.37 11.30 40.58
N ARG A 117 30.09 10.49 41.37
CA ARG A 117 29.66 9.13 41.73
C ARG A 117 28.30 9.06 42.45
N ARG A 118 27.92 10.08 43.24
CA ARG A 118 26.70 10.06 44.06
C ARG A 118 25.44 10.54 43.34
N ILE A 119 25.58 11.48 42.39
CA ILE A 119 24.46 12.06 41.64
C ILE A 119 24.30 11.37 40.28
N PHE A 120 25.40 10.95 39.66
CA PHE A 120 25.41 10.37 38.32
C PHE A 120 24.45 9.18 38.15
N PRO A 121 24.31 8.22 39.10
CA PRO A 121 23.36 7.12 38.95
C PRO A 121 21.91 7.60 38.83
N SER A 122 21.48 8.55 39.67
CA SER A 122 20.12 9.12 39.63
C SER A 122 19.92 9.96 38.36
N LEU A 123 20.94 10.71 37.94
CA LEU A 123 20.91 11.52 36.73
C LEU A 123 20.80 10.64 35.48
N LEU A 124 21.61 9.59 35.40
CA LEU A 124 21.57 8.60 34.34
C LEU A 124 20.22 7.88 34.30
N LEU A 125 19.66 7.54 35.46
CA LEU A 125 18.33 6.93 35.55
C LEU A 125 17.22 7.85 35.05
N SER A 126 17.22 9.14 35.43
CA SER A 126 16.29 10.13 34.89
C SER A 126 16.45 10.32 33.38
N PHE A 127 17.69 10.33 32.89
CA PHE A 127 17.96 10.45 31.46
C PHE A 127 17.47 9.22 30.68
N ILE A 128 17.81 8.01 31.11
CA ILE A 128 17.39 6.76 30.46
C ILE A 128 15.86 6.66 30.43
N THR A 129 15.19 6.95 31.54
CA THR A 129 13.72 6.90 31.60
C THR A 129 13.07 7.94 30.69
N LEU A 130 13.56 9.19 30.69
CA LEU A 130 13.11 10.22 29.76
C LEU A 130 13.30 9.79 28.31
N SER A 131 14.50 9.34 27.94
CA SER A 131 14.81 8.91 26.58
C SER A 131 13.96 7.71 26.15
N ALA A 132 13.80 6.70 27.01
CA ALA A 132 13.02 5.51 26.71
C ALA A 132 11.54 5.85 26.43
N PHE A 133 10.91 6.68 27.26
CA PHE A 133 9.51 7.06 27.07
C PHE A 133 9.30 8.12 25.98
N ALA A 134 10.27 9.00 25.74
CA ALA A 134 10.25 9.88 24.57
C ALA A 134 10.31 9.08 23.26
N VAL A 135 11.21 8.10 23.18
CA VAL A 135 11.31 7.18 22.04
C VAL A 135 10.03 6.36 21.91
N ALA A 136 9.53 5.76 22.99
CA ALA A 136 8.29 5.00 22.97
C ALA A 136 7.09 5.85 22.51
N GLY A 137 7.00 7.11 22.95
CA GLY A 137 5.96 8.05 22.51
C GLY A 137 6.02 8.32 21.01
N ILE A 138 7.21 8.59 20.46
CA ILE A 138 7.40 8.83 19.02
C ILE A 138 7.06 7.56 18.21
N PHE A 139 7.59 6.41 18.63
CA PHE A 139 7.41 5.14 17.92
C PHE A 139 6.04 4.51 18.17
N SER A 140 5.22 5.02 19.09
CA SER A 140 3.85 4.53 19.30
C SER A 140 2.99 4.64 18.04
N SER A 141 3.25 5.64 17.20
CA SER A 141 2.64 5.80 15.88
C SER A 141 2.93 4.65 14.92
N ARG A 142 4.02 3.88 15.11
CA ARG A 142 4.33 2.70 14.29
C ARG A 142 3.44 1.50 14.55
N VAL A 143 2.62 1.53 15.61
CA VAL A 143 1.57 0.54 15.80
C VAL A 143 0.48 0.73 14.74
N ALA A 144 0.32 1.94 14.21
CA ALA A 144 -0.42 2.19 12.98
C ALA A 144 0.46 1.83 11.77
N THR A 145 -0.12 1.19 10.76
CA THR A 145 0.47 1.11 9.43
C THR A 145 0.70 2.53 8.91
N SER A 146 1.84 2.77 8.29
CA SER A 146 2.13 4.04 7.60
C SER A 146 1.03 4.40 6.59
N THR A 147 0.92 5.68 6.25
CA THR A 147 0.07 6.16 5.15
C THR A 147 0.21 5.29 3.90
N GLY A 148 -0.92 4.87 3.31
CA GLY A 148 -0.95 3.85 2.25
C GLY A 148 -0.85 2.41 2.79
N GLY A 149 -1.35 2.17 4.01
CA GLY A 149 -1.37 0.86 4.64
C GLY A 149 -2.31 -0.13 3.93
N GLU A 150 -2.15 -1.41 4.26
CA GLU A 150 -3.04 -2.45 3.76
C GLU A 150 -4.39 -2.40 4.48
N VAL A 151 -5.46 -2.54 3.71
CA VAL A 151 -6.84 -2.58 4.18
C VAL A 151 -7.57 -3.72 3.50
N LEU A 152 -8.60 -4.22 4.17
CA LEU A 152 -9.44 -5.31 3.68
C LEU A 152 -10.67 -4.74 2.98
N ILE A 153 -11.04 -5.33 1.85
CA ILE A 153 -12.23 -4.96 1.09
C ILE A 153 -13.47 -5.60 1.70
N SER A 154 -14.57 -4.86 1.70
CA SER A 154 -15.90 -5.35 2.03
C SER A 154 -16.88 -4.80 1.01
N SER A 155 -17.28 -5.60 0.01
CA SER A 155 -18.24 -5.16 -1.00
C SER A 155 -19.44 -6.10 -1.12
N LEU A 156 -20.61 -5.50 -1.36
CA LEU A 156 -21.85 -6.21 -1.63
C LEU A 156 -21.91 -6.78 -3.06
N TYR A 157 -20.94 -6.50 -3.91
CA TYR A 157 -20.94 -6.89 -5.33
C TYR A 157 -19.94 -7.99 -5.68
N CYS A 158 -19.37 -8.68 -4.69
CA CYS A 158 -18.51 -9.83 -4.96
C CYS A 158 -19.22 -10.89 -5.81
N GLY A 159 -18.52 -11.43 -6.80
CA GLY A 159 -19.02 -12.51 -7.64
C GLY A 159 -18.16 -12.75 -8.88
N ILE A 160 -18.51 -13.81 -9.61
CA ILE A 160 -17.91 -14.17 -10.89
C ILE A 160 -18.96 -13.93 -11.97
N LEU A 161 -18.55 -13.36 -13.11
CA LEU A 161 -19.47 -13.15 -14.22
C LEU A 161 -19.82 -14.48 -14.88
N ASN A 162 -21.11 -14.71 -15.08
CA ASN A 162 -21.59 -15.87 -15.80
C ASN A 162 -21.31 -15.69 -17.31
N PRO A 163 -20.54 -16.57 -17.96
CA PRO A 163 -20.22 -16.45 -19.38
C PRO A 163 -21.40 -16.81 -20.31
N PHE A 164 -22.44 -17.49 -19.82
CA PHE A 164 -23.57 -17.97 -20.64
C PHE A 164 -24.68 -16.94 -20.80
N ILE A 165 -24.35 -15.81 -21.41
CA ILE A 165 -25.29 -14.72 -21.66
C ILE A 165 -25.94 -14.90 -23.03
N THR A 166 -27.25 -15.12 -23.03
CA THR A 166 -28.04 -15.43 -24.25
C THR A 166 -28.79 -14.23 -24.83
N GLN A 167 -28.76 -13.07 -24.16
CA GLN A 167 -29.49 -11.87 -24.59
C GLN A 167 -28.57 -10.89 -25.34
N ALA A 168 -29.05 -10.35 -26.47
CA ALA A 168 -28.28 -9.43 -27.31
C ALA A 168 -27.87 -8.13 -26.59
N ASP A 169 -28.76 -7.55 -25.79
CA ASP A 169 -28.46 -6.31 -25.02
C ASP A 169 -27.38 -6.54 -23.95
N ALA A 170 -27.33 -7.76 -23.42
CA ALA A 170 -26.33 -8.17 -22.45
C ALA A 170 -24.95 -8.36 -23.10
N LEU A 171 -24.89 -8.80 -24.36
CA LEU A 171 -23.63 -8.84 -25.15
C LEU A 171 -23.07 -7.45 -25.40
N ALA A 172 -23.91 -6.47 -25.76
CA ALA A 172 -23.47 -5.09 -25.97
C ALA A 172 -22.88 -4.49 -24.68
N SER A 173 -23.59 -4.66 -23.55
CA SER A 173 -23.13 -4.20 -22.24
C SER A 173 -21.80 -4.85 -21.83
N MET A 174 -21.67 -6.18 -22.03
CA MET A 174 -20.43 -6.90 -21.74
C MET A 174 -19.25 -6.42 -22.59
N ASN A 175 -19.46 -6.14 -23.87
CA ASN A 175 -18.40 -5.61 -24.73
C ASN A 175 -17.94 -4.22 -24.27
N THR A 176 -18.86 -3.34 -23.88
CA THR A 176 -18.51 -2.02 -23.31
C THR A 176 -17.72 -2.17 -22.02
N TYR A 177 -18.17 -3.05 -21.12
CA TYR A 177 -17.48 -3.34 -19.87
C TYR A 177 -16.05 -3.89 -20.09
N ALA A 178 -15.90 -4.85 -21.00
CA ALA A 178 -14.60 -5.43 -21.35
C ALA A 178 -13.67 -4.39 -21.97
N PHE A 179 -14.18 -3.53 -22.87
CA PHE A 179 -13.43 -2.42 -23.44
C PHE A 179 -12.94 -1.45 -22.37
N HIS A 180 -13.84 -1.00 -21.48
CA HIS A 180 -13.49 -0.06 -20.41
C HIS A 180 -12.45 -0.65 -19.45
N ARG A 181 -12.57 -1.94 -19.09
CA ARG A 181 -11.55 -2.66 -18.33
C ARG A 181 -10.19 -2.70 -19.02
N MET A 182 -10.16 -2.99 -20.32
CA MET A 182 -8.90 -3.00 -21.07
C MET A 182 -8.26 -1.61 -21.12
N GLN A 183 -9.08 -0.55 -21.27
CA GLN A 183 -8.60 0.82 -21.26
C GLN A 183 -8.01 1.20 -19.88
N LEU A 184 -8.67 0.84 -18.78
CA LEU A 184 -8.14 1.06 -17.43
C LEU A 184 -6.84 0.28 -17.19
N SER A 185 -6.77 -0.97 -17.67
CA SER A 185 -5.57 -1.80 -17.55
C SER A 185 -4.41 -1.23 -18.36
N SER A 186 -4.68 -0.72 -19.57
CA SER A 186 -3.69 -0.05 -20.42
C SER A 186 -3.16 1.22 -19.78
N ASN A 187 -4.05 2.08 -19.26
CA ASN A 187 -3.65 3.28 -18.53
C ASN A 187 -2.81 2.96 -17.30
N TYR A 188 -3.18 1.92 -16.54
CA TYR A 188 -2.41 1.48 -15.37
C TYR A 188 -1.03 0.94 -15.78
N ALA A 189 -0.95 0.10 -16.83
CA ALA A 189 0.33 -0.39 -17.35
C ALA A 189 1.24 0.76 -17.80
N LEU A 190 0.69 1.75 -18.50
CA LEU A 190 1.45 2.93 -18.93
C LEU A 190 2.00 3.73 -17.76
N LEU A 191 1.33 3.78 -16.61
CA LEU A 191 1.76 4.55 -15.44
C LEU A 191 2.68 3.74 -14.50
N CYS A 192 2.32 2.49 -14.23
CA CYS A 192 2.85 1.70 -13.10
C CYS A 192 3.81 0.57 -13.50
N TYR A 193 3.91 0.23 -14.78
CA TYR A 193 4.87 -0.78 -15.28
C TYR A 193 6.10 -0.13 -15.92
N ARG A 194 6.49 1.04 -15.40
CA ARG A 194 7.72 1.77 -15.78
C ARG A 194 8.81 1.52 -14.74
N ASN A 195 10.07 1.57 -15.17
CA ASN A 195 11.23 1.39 -14.27
C ASN A 195 11.34 2.48 -13.18
N THR A 196 10.63 3.60 -13.33
CA THR A 196 10.72 4.77 -12.44
C THR A 196 9.44 5.03 -11.64
N SER A 197 8.42 4.15 -11.70
CA SER A 197 7.19 4.38 -10.94
C SER A 197 7.44 4.16 -9.45
N SER A 198 6.83 5.00 -8.63
CA SER A 198 6.93 4.89 -7.19
C SER A 198 5.64 4.36 -6.58
N ARG A 199 5.77 3.77 -5.39
CA ARG A 199 4.67 3.20 -4.61
C ARG A 199 3.53 4.20 -4.31
N GLU A 200 3.81 5.50 -4.40
CA GLU A 200 2.85 6.59 -4.19
C GLU A 200 2.03 6.88 -5.46
N ASP A 201 2.60 6.62 -6.65
CA ASP A 201 1.94 6.86 -7.94
C ASP A 201 0.85 5.81 -8.24
N CYS A 202 0.97 4.63 -7.64
CA CYS A 202 0.22 3.44 -8.02
C CYS A 202 -0.37 2.68 -6.79
N PRO A 203 -1.15 3.33 -5.92
CA PRO A 203 -1.53 2.80 -4.60
C PRO A 203 -2.64 1.74 -4.62
N ARG A 204 -3.19 1.38 -5.78
CA ARG A 204 -4.45 0.61 -5.87
C ARG A 204 -4.29 -0.87 -5.51
N PHE A 205 -3.29 -1.55 -6.04
CA PHE A 205 -3.10 -2.99 -5.88
C PHE A 205 -2.17 -3.31 -4.70
N ALA A 206 -2.21 -4.55 -4.22
CA ALA A 206 -1.31 -5.02 -3.15
C ALA A 206 0.16 -4.81 -3.52
N ARG A 207 0.50 -5.13 -4.77
CA ARG A 207 1.79 -4.85 -5.41
C ARG A 207 1.60 -3.90 -6.59
N GLU A 208 2.51 -2.95 -6.74
CA GLU A 208 2.43 -1.89 -7.76
C GLU A 208 2.46 -2.44 -9.19
N SER A 209 3.41 -3.32 -9.46
CA SER A 209 3.54 -4.04 -10.73
C SER A 209 3.99 -5.46 -10.48
N LEU A 210 3.49 -6.37 -11.31
CA LEU A 210 3.87 -7.77 -11.26
C LEU A 210 5.22 -7.95 -11.95
N PRO A 211 6.17 -8.67 -11.33
CA PRO A 211 7.48 -8.91 -11.93
C PRO A 211 7.33 -9.84 -13.14
N PHE A 212 8.23 -9.68 -14.11
CA PHE A 212 8.39 -10.62 -15.22
C PHE A 212 9.78 -10.49 -15.81
N ASN A 213 10.24 -11.54 -16.47
CA ASN A 213 11.51 -11.59 -17.17
C ASN A 213 11.27 -11.63 -18.68
N ILE A 214 12.15 -10.98 -19.43
CA ILE A 214 12.14 -10.99 -20.88
C ILE A 214 13.41 -11.72 -21.34
N THR A 215 13.23 -12.74 -22.18
CA THR A 215 14.34 -13.35 -22.94
C THR A 215 14.09 -13.15 -24.43
N LYS A 216 15.15 -12.88 -25.18
CA LYS A 216 15.11 -12.55 -26.61
C LYS A 216 16.04 -13.48 -27.37
N ASN A 217 15.87 -13.52 -28.68
CA ASN A 217 16.67 -14.33 -29.60
C ASN A 217 16.57 -15.84 -29.33
N ASN A 218 15.40 -16.31 -28.91
CA ASN A 218 15.13 -17.73 -28.76
C ASN A 218 14.78 -18.35 -30.13
N ALA A 219 14.87 -19.69 -30.21
CA ALA A 219 14.47 -20.44 -31.38
C ALA A 219 12.97 -20.28 -31.69
N CYS A 220 12.56 -20.58 -32.93
CA CYS A 220 11.16 -20.63 -33.32
C CYS A 220 10.38 -21.61 -32.40
N PRO A 221 9.30 -21.17 -31.73
CA PRO A 221 8.59 -21.99 -30.75
C PRO A 221 7.53 -22.91 -31.39
N PHE A 222 7.33 -22.79 -32.72
CA PHE A 222 6.36 -23.57 -33.48
C PHE A 222 7.00 -24.80 -34.16
N PRO A 223 6.25 -25.90 -34.35
CA PRO A 223 6.80 -27.13 -34.94
C PRO A 223 7.26 -26.96 -36.40
N GLY A 224 6.70 -26.02 -37.16
CA GLY A 224 7.15 -25.72 -38.53
C GLY A 224 8.57 -25.13 -38.60
N GLN A 225 9.11 -24.63 -37.50
CA GLN A 225 10.46 -24.05 -37.44
C GLN A 225 10.68 -22.99 -38.55
N GLU A 226 11.73 -23.13 -39.36
CA GLU A 226 12.08 -22.22 -40.46
C GLU A 226 11.04 -22.16 -41.58
N SER A 227 10.13 -23.14 -41.68
CA SER A 227 9.08 -23.09 -42.70
C SER A 227 7.98 -22.08 -42.38
N ILE A 228 7.84 -21.69 -41.10
CA ILE A 228 6.75 -20.84 -40.62
C ILE A 228 7.24 -19.55 -39.96
N CYS A 229 8.34 -19.61 -39.20
CA CYS A 229 8.93 -18.45 -38.54
C CYS A 229 9.85 -17.71 -39.51
N ARG A 230 9.70 -16.39 -39.62
CA ARG A 230 10.48 -15.55 -40.54
C ARG A 230 11.98 -15.55 -40.25
N ASN A 231 12.34 -15.66 -38.98
CA ASN A 231 13.72 -15.71 -38.55
C ASN A 231 13.86 -16.79 -37.46
N SER A 232 14.77 -17.74 -37.68
CA SER A 232 14.93 -18.93 -36.85
C SER A 232 15.35 -18.64 -35.42
N SER A 233 15.88 -17.44 -35.16
CA SER A 233 16.32 -16.97 -33.83
C SER A 233 15.71 -15.63 -33.43
N ALA A 234 14.49 -15.30 -33.88
CA ALA A 234 13.79 -14.06 -33.51
C ALA A 234 12.50 -14.32 -32.73
N THR A 235 12.63 -14.98 -31.58
CA THR A 235 11.52 -15.18 -30.63
C THR A 235 11.77 -14.38 -29.36
N ILE A 236 10.75 -13.65 -28.91
CA ILE A 236 10.70 -13.03 -27.58
C ILE A 236 9.87 -13.93 -26.66
N GLN A 237 10.36 -14.16 -25.45
CA GLN A 237 9.65 -14.85 -24.38
C GLN A 237 9.50 -13.92 -23.19
N LEU A 238 8.27 -13.78 -22.69
CA LEU A 238 7.95 -13.05 -21.47
C LEU A 238 7.40 -14.03 -20.45
N ASP A 239 8.08 -14.15 -19.31
CA ASP A 239 7.74 -15.07 -18.24
C ASP A 239 7.45 -14.28 -16.96
N SER A 240 6.24 -14.38 -16.44
CA SER A 240 5.89 -13.72 -15.18
C SER A 240 6.68 -14.25 -13.97
N GLY A 241 7.32 -15.40 -14.10
CA GLY A 241 7.71 -16.20 -12.95
C GLY A 241 6.49 -16.60 -12.12
N PHE A 242 6.71 -16.99 -10.87
CA PHE A 242 5.63 -17.35 -9.97
C PHE A 242 5.05 -16.11 -9.27
N ILE A 243 3.82 -15.79 -9.61
CA ILE A 243 3.00 -14.76 -8.99
C ILE A 243 2.26 -15.38 -7.80
N ASN A 244 2.46 -14.84 -6.61
CA ASN A 244 1.84 -15.31 -5.39
C ASN A 244 0.44 -14.71 -5.20
N SER A 245 -0.57 -15.55 -5.00
CA SER A 245 -1.95 -15.09 -4.80
C SER A 245 -2.11 -14.11 -3.63
N HIS A 246 -1.30 -14.25 -2.58
CA HIS A 246 -1.34 -13.42 -1.39
C HIS A 246 -0.55 -12.12 -1.54
N PHE A 247 0.73 -12.23 -1.86
CA PHE A 247 1.63 -11.07 -1.86
C PHE A 247 1.50 -10.20 -3.11
N ASP A 248 1.21 -10.80 -4.26
CA ASP A 248 1.20 -10.08 -5.54
C ASP A 248 -0.22 -9.71 -5.99
N LEU A 249 -1.20 -10.59 -5.75
CA LEU A 249 -2.60 -10.39 -6.14
C LEU A 249 -3.50 -9.90 -4.98
N GLY A 250 -3.01 -9.92 -3.74
CA GLY A 250 -3.72 -9.37 -2.58
C GLY A 250 -4.77 -10.28 -1.95
N ILE A 251 -4.84 -11.57 -2.30
CA ILE A 251 -5.76 -12.52 -1.65
C ILE A 251 -5.23 -12.87 -0.25
N ASN A 252 -5.82 -12.28 0.78
CA ASN A 252 -5.48 -12.45 2.18
C ASN A 252 -5.84 -13.83 2.74
N ALA A 253 -5.06 -14.84 2.35
CA ALA A 253 -5.21 -16.21 2.78
C ALA A 253 -4.06 -16.68 3.70
N PRO A 254 -4.33 -17.61 4.64
CA PRO A 254 -3.28 -18.30 5.37
C PRO A 254 -2.42 -19.14 4.41
N PRO A 255 -1.16 -19.48 4.76
CA PRO A 255 -0.20 -20.15 3.88
C PRO A 255 -0.76 -21.38 3.12
N GLU A 256 -1.52 -22.22 3.81
CA GLU A 256 -2.15 -23.44 3.29
C GLU A 256 -3.17 -23.20 2.17
N ASN A 257 -3.75 -22.00 2.09
CA ASN A 257 -4.80 -21.65 1.13
C ASN A 257 -4.29 -20.77 -0.02
N ARG A 258 -2.97 -20.60 -0.14
CA ARG A 258 -2.34 -19.80 -1.21
C ARG A 258 -2.08 -20.65 -2.44
N PHE A 259 -1.99 -19.99 -3.59
CA PHE A 259 -1.55 -20.60 -4.84
C PHE A 259 -0.55 -19.68 -5.54
N LEU A 260 0.22 -20.26 -6.45
CA LEU A 260 1.07 -19.52 -7.39
C LEU A 260 0.47 -19.61 -8.78
N TYR A 261 0.58 -18.53 -9.54
CA TYR A 261 0.20 -18.44 -10.95
C TYR A 261 1.43 -18.07 -11.77
N ARG A 262 1.61 -18.70 -12.93
CA ARG A 262 2.67 -18.35 -13.88
C ARG A 262 2.09 -18.31 -15.28
N ARG A 263 2.51 -17.31 -16.05
CA ARG A 263 2.19 -17.13 -17.45
C ARG A 263 3.47 -16.93 -18.25
N ILE A 264 3.55 -17.65 -19.38
CA ILE A 264 4.65 -17.56 -20.33
C ILE A 264 4.05 -17.22 -21.69
N VAL A 265 4.60 -16.20 -22.35
CA VAL A 265 4.21 -15.76 -23.68
C VAL A 265 5.43 -15.83 -24.58
N GLU A 266 5.33 -16.56 -25.69
CA GLU A 266 6.38 -16.65 -26.71
C GLU A 266 5.85 -16.15 -28.04
N CYS A 267 6.45 -15.12 -28.61
CA CYS A 267 6.01 -14.52 -29.87
C CYS A 267 7.13 -14.43 -30.89
N THR A 268 6.80 -14.61 -32.17
CA THR A 268 7.75 -14.50 -33.28
C THR A 268 7.04 -14.06 -34.58
N PRO A 269 7.72 -13.31 -35.47
CA PRO A 269 7.20 -13.00 -36.80
C PRO A 269 7.11 -14.21 -37.71
N LEU A 270 6.03 -14.29 -38.51
CA LEU A 270 5.75 -15.41 -39.42
C LEU A 270 6.03 -15.05 -40.89
N HIS A 271 6.31 -16.07 -41.69
CA HIS A 271 6.45 -15.97 -43.14
C HIS A 271 5.09 -15.86 -43.83
N ASN A 272 4.95 -14.88 -44.73
CA ASN A 272 3.80 -14.80 -45.63
C ASN A 272 3.98 -15.71 -46.86
N GLU A 273 5.23 -15.95 -47.28
CA GLU A 273 5.55 -16.75 -48.46
C GLU A 273 5.06 -18.19 -48.27
N GLY A 274 4.36 -18.73 -49.27
CA GLY A 274 3.75 -20.07 -49.18
C GLY A 274 2.42 -20.13 -48.40
N TYR A 275 2.08 -19.10 -47.63
CA TYR A 275 0.83 -19.02 -46.85
C TYR A 275 -0.14 -17.94 -47.34
N THR A 276 0.14 -17.29 -48.46
CA THR A 276 -0.67 -16.22 -49.04
C THR A 276 -1.07 -16.51 -50.49
N ARG A 277 -2.24 -16.00 -50.91
CA ARG A 277 -2.69 -16.04 -52.31
C ARG A 277 -3.40 -14.74 -52.69
N HIS A 278 -2.94 -14.10 -53.76
CA HIS A 278 -3.63 -12.97 -54.36
C HIS A 278 -4.83 -13.45 -55.17
N VAL A 279 -5.99 -12.85 -54.94
CA VAL A 279 -7.26 -13.19 -55.59
C VAL A 279 -8.00 -11.91 -55.94
N ASN A 280 -8.76 -11.90 -57.03
CA ASN A 280 -9.66 -10.82 -57.38
C ASN A 280 -11.10 -11.20 -57.00
N VAL A 281 -11.73 -10.41 -56.13
CA VAL A 281 -13.11 -10.67 -55.66
C VAL A 281 -14.08 -9.61 -56.19
N THR A 282 -15.31 -10.00 -56.51
CA THR A 282 -16.38 -9.08 -56.90
C THR A 282 -17.25 -8.73 -55.69
N ARG A 283 -17.58 -7.44 -55.53
CA ARG A 283 -18.48 -6.99 -54.46
C ARG A 283 -19.94 -7.18 -54.91
N GLY A 284 -20.50 -8.35 -54.63
CA GLY A 284 -21.89 -8.72 -54.98
C GLY A 284 -22.01 -9.36 -56.37
N SER A 285 -23.12 -10.06 -56.59
CA SER A 285 -23.33 -10.90 -57.78
C SER A 285 -23.34 -10.14 -59.12
N ASN A 286 -23.57 -8.83 -59.09
CA ASN A 286 -23.77 -8.00 -60.29
C ASN A 286 -22.68 -6.93 -60.49
N SER A 287 -21.58 -6.97 -59.73
CA SER A 287 -20.47 -6.01 -59.91
C SER A 287 -19.40 -6.58 -60.84
N SER A 288 -19.08 -5.85 -61.90
CA SER A 288 -17.92 -6.09 -62.78
C SER A 288 -16.61 -5.51 -62.23
N ILE A 289 -16.63 -4.89 -61.04
CA ILE A 289 -15.43 -4.35 -60.39
C ILE A 289 -14.76 -5.47 -59.60
N LEU A 290 -13.55 -5.82 -60.03
CA LEU A 290 -12.66 -6.75 -59.35
C LEU A 290 -11.83 -6.00 -58.31
N TYR A 291 -11.93 -6.42 -57.06
CA TYR A 291 -11.13 -5.91 -55.95
C TYR A 291 -9.97 -6.87 -55.69
N PRO A 292 -8.71 -6.43 -55.81
CA PRO A 292 -7.56 -7.27 -55.49
C PRO A 292 -7.48 -7.45 -53.97
N VAL A 293 -7.42 -8.70 -53.53
CA VAL A 293 -7.33 -9.10 -52.12
C VAL A 293 -6.25 -10.15 -51.94
N VAL A 294 -5.70 -10.25 -50.73
CA VAL A 294 -4.80 -11.34 -50.33
C VAL A 294 -5.53 -12.22 -49.33
N ASP A 295 -5.61 -13.52 -49.63
CA ASP A 295 -6.05 -14.55 -48.69
C ASP A 295 -4.82 -15.09 -47.93
N PHE A 296 -4.95 -15.25 -46.60
CA PHE A 296 -3.94 -15.81 -45.70
C PHE A 296 -4.39 -17.19 -45.19
N PHE A 297 -3.50 -18.19 -45.23
CA PHE A 297 -3.77 -19.61 -44.98
C PHE A 297 -2.99 -20.19 -43.79
N TYR A 298 -2.97 -19.49 -42.65
CA TYR A 298 -2.40 -19.99 -41.41
C TYR A 298 -3.33 -20.97 -40.65
N GLY A 299 -4.45 -21.36 -41.26
CA GLY A 299 -5.46 -22.24 -40.69
C GLY A 299 -6.87 -21.96 -41.23
N THR A 300 -7.81 -22.83 -40.91
CA THR A 300 -9.19 -22.78 -41.41
C THR A 300 -10.14 -22.18 -40.39
N THR A 301 -11.13 -21.43 -40.84
CA THR A 301 -12.25 -20.95 -40.02
C THR A 301 -13.50 -21.78 -40.31
N ARG A 302 -14.53 -21.70 -39.45
CA ARG A 302 -15.80 -22.44 -39.66
C ARG A 302 -16.49 -22.17 -40.99
N SER A 303 -16.30 -20.97 -41.54
CA SER A 303 -16.96 -20.51 -42.77
C SER A 303 -16.02 -20.42 -43.96
N SER A 304 -14.71 -20.68 -43.79
CA SER A 304 -13.75 -20.49 -44.87
C SER A 304 -12.44 -21.25 -44.65
N ASN A 305 -11.87 -21.76 -45.74
CA ASN A 305 -10.56 -22.42 -45.73
C ASN A 305 -9.38 -21.44 -45.55
N LYS A 306 -9.65 -20.13 -45.42
CA LYS A 306 -8.66 -19.09 -45.15
C LYS A 306 -8.79 -18.55 -43.73
N THR A 307 -7.68 -18.09 -43.18
CA THR A 307 -7.59 -17.46 -41.85
C THR A 307 -8.05 -16.02 -41.86
N TYR A 308 -7.56 -15.27 -42.85
CA TYR A 308 -7.77 -13.84 -42.99
C TYR A 308 -7.82 -13.47 -44.47
N GLN A 309 -8.55 -12.40 -44.80
CA GLN A 309 -8.56 -11.81 -46.13
C GLN A 309 -8.47 -10.30 -45.97
N TYR A 310 -7.58 -9.68 -46.74
CA TYR A 310 -7.38 -8.23 -46.69
C TYR A 310 -7.24 -7.63 -48.10
N SER A 311 -7.45 -6.32 -48.21
CA SER A 311 -7.24 -5.62 -49.47
C SER A 311 -5.78 -5.70 -49.89
N ALA A 312 -5.53 -6.03 -51.16
CA ALA A 312 -4.20 -6.05 -51.77
C ALA A 312 -3.93 -4.77 -52.57
N SER A 313 -4.78 -3.75 -52.42
CA SER A 313 -4.58 -2.45 -53.05
C SER A 313 -3.27 -1.85 -52.55
N LEU A 314 -2.28 -1.76 -53.44
CA LEU A 314 -1.02 -1.08 -53.18
C LEU A 314 -1.29 0.40 -52.87
N PRO A 315 -0.53 1.01 -51.94
CA PRO A 315 -0.55 2.45 -51.74
C PRO A 315 -0.29 3.16 -53.07
N LEU A 316 -0.93 4.31 -53.29
CA LEU A 316 -0.66 5.11 -54.47
C LEU A 316 0.81 5.55 -54.45
N THR A 317 1.64 4.97 -55.31
CA THR A 317 3.07 5.31 -55.47
C THR A 317 3.29 6.65 -56.18
N ASP A 318 2.21 7.33 -56.57
CA ASP A 318 2.24 8.62 -57.26
C ASP A 318 1.60 9.68 -56.37
N PHE A 319 2.39 10.19 -55.40
CA PHE A 319 2.00 11.28 -54.52
C PHE A 319 1.80 12.63 -55.25
N THR A 320 2.09 12.71 -56.55
CA THR A 320 1.89 13.93 -57.35
C THR A 320 0.43 14.15 -57.74
N ARG A 321 -0.41 13.12 -57.63
CA ARG A 321 -1.85 13.25 -57.86
C ARG A 321 -2.53 13.63 -56.55
N ASN A 322 -3.33 14.70 -56.57
CA ASN A 322 -4.23 15.11 -55.48
C ASN A 322 -5.33 14.05 -55.24
N VAL A 323 -4.95 12.86 -54.79
CA VAL A 323 -5.87 11.79 -54.39
C VAL A 323 -5.90 11.77 -52.88
N ASN A 324 -7.09 11.87 -52.30
CA ASN A 324 -7.26 11.69 -50.86
C ASN A 324 -6.88 10.25 -50.50
N PHE A 325 -5.95 10.09 -49.56
CA PHE A 325 -5.56 8.79 -49.00
C PHE A 325 -6.78 8.04 -48.44
N GLY A 326 -6.75 6.70 -48.51
CA GLY A 326 -7.77 5.84 -47.93
C GLY A 326 -7.63 5.74 -46.41
N ILE A 327 -7.22 4.57 -45.92
CA ILE A 327 -7.06 4.34 -44.47
C ILE A 327 -5.60 4.68 -44.11
N THR A 328 -5.39 5.85 -43.50
CA THR A 328 -4.07 6.33 -43.04
C THR A 328 -3.72 5.86 -41.63
N GLU A 329 -4.15 4.65 -41.31
CA GLU A 329 -4.09 4.06 -39.97
C GLU A 329 -3.74 2.59 -40.02
N TYR A 330 -3.09 2.08 -38.98
CA TYR A 330 -2.88 0.64 -38.83
C TYR A 330 -4.24 -0.06 -38.67
N VAL A 331 -4.30 -1.34 -39.04
CA VAL A 331 -5.41 -2.21 -38.67
C VAL A 331 -4.82 -3.46 -38.05
N LEU A 332 -5.27 -3.76 -36.83
CA LEU A 332 -4.92 -4.98 -36.12
C LEU A 332 -6.10 -5.95 -36.09
N ARG A 333 -5.81 -7.22 -36.37
CA ARG A 333 -6.77 -8.32 -36.19
C ARG A 333 -6.08 -9.52 -35.58
N SER A 334 -6.81 -10.27 -34.76
CA SER A 334 -6.29 -11.51 -34.19
C SER A 334 -7.19 -12.72 -34.47
N ARG A 335 -6.59 -13.90 -34.41
CA ARG A 335 -7.26 -15.20 -34.30
C ARG A 335 -6.60 -15.98 -33.17
N THR A 336 -7.41 -16.65 -32.36
CA THR A 336 -6.92 -17.46 -31.24
C THR A 336 -7.50 -18.86 -31.33
N TYR A 337 -6.65 -19.84 -31.04
CA TYR A 337 -7.01 -21.23 -30.84
C TYR A 337 -6.68 -21.58 -29.39
N PHE A 338 -7.68 -21.98 -28.62
CA PHE A 338 -7.54 -22.41 -27.25
C PHE A 338 -7.32 -23.91 -27.20
N THR A 339 -6.30 -24.33 -26.46
CA THR A 339 -6.07 -25.75 -26.21
C THR A 339 -7.00 -26.18 -25.08
N LEU A 340 -8.11 -26.81 -25.45
CA LEU A 340 -9.18 -27.20 -24.53
C LEU A 340 -8.83 -28.46 -23.73
N GLY A 341 -9.27 -28.50 -22.47
CA GLY A 341 -9.31 -29.68 -21.62
C GLY A 341 -10.54 -30.55 -21.91
N ALA A 342 -10.68 -31.65 -21.17
CA ALA A 342 -11.67 -32.69 -21.46
C ALA A 342 -13.13 -32.25 -21.25
N GLU A 343 -13.38 -31.18 -20.49
CA GLU A 343 -14.72 -30.74 -20.09
C GLU A 343 -15.31 -29.62 -20.98
N PHE A 344 -14.48 -28.93 -21.78
CA PHE A 344 -14.95 -27.86 -22.66
C PHE A 344 -15.23 -28.37 -24.07
N SER A 345 -16.21 -27.76 -24.70
CA SER A 345 -16.62 -28.11 -26.04
C SER A 345 -15.93 -27.22 -27.07
N ASP A 346 -15.58 -27.82 -28.22
CA ASP A 346 -14.91 -27.19 -29.36
C ASP A 346 -15.70 -26.00 -29.99
N TRP A 347 -16.86 -25.63 -29.42
CA TRP A 347 -17.64 -24.47 -29.85
C TRP A 347 -16.93 -23.13 -29.58
N GLU A 348 -15.88 -23.08 -28.76
CA GLU A 348 -15.08 -21.87 -28.54
C GLU A 348 -14.08 -21.58 -29.67
N ASN A 349 -13.54 -22.62 -30.31
CA ASN A 349 -12.58 -22.46 -31.40
C ASN A 349 -13.27 -22.15 -32.73
N THR A 350 -13.13 -20.91 -33.20
CA THR A 350 -13.67 -20.46 -34.50
C THR A 350 -12.65 -20.56 -35.64
N TRP A 351 -11.39 -20.82 -35.29
CA TRP A 351 -10.25 -20.97 -36.18
C TRP A 351 -9.38 -22.15 -35.69
N SER A 352 -8.91 -22.97 -36.62
CA SER A 352 -8.02 -24.10 -36.37
C SER A 352 -6.69 -23.86 -37.09
N PRO A 353 -5.55 -23.83 -36.38
CA PRO A 353 -4.24 -23.56 -36.98
C PRO A 353 -3.80 -24.70 -37.90
N ILE A 354 -2.91 -24.38 -38.84
CA ILE A 354 -2.17 -25.40 -39.61
C ILE A 354 -1.25 -26.23 -38.70
N PRO A 355 -0.88 -27.47 -39.09
CA PRO A 355 0.00 -28.33 -38.30
C PRO A 355 1.33 -27.67 -37.89
N GLU A 356 1.87 -26.80 -38.73
CA GLU A 356 3.12 -26.06 -38.52
C GLU A 356 3.05 -25.07 -37.35
N LEU A 357 1.85 -24.64 -36.95
CA LEU A 357 1.60 -23.74 -35.82
C LEU A 357 1.01 -24.45 -34.61
N LEU A 358 0.50 -25.68 -34.79
CA LEU A 358 -0.25 -26.38 -33.75
C LEU A 358 0.70 -26.94 -32.67
N VAL A 359 0.58 -26.40 -31.46
CA VAL A 359 1.26 -26.89 -30.26
C VAL A 359 0.25 -27.55 -29.31
N PRO A 360 0.61 -28.65 -28.63
CA PRO A 360 -0.32 -29.38 -27.77
C PRO A 360 -0.48 -28.78 -26.35
N ASP A 361 0.38 -27.82 -25.99
CA ASP A 361 0.59 -27.38 -24.61
C ASP A 361 0.47 -25.84 -24.43
N GLY A 362 -0.28 -25.15 -25.29
CA GLY A 362 -0.48 -23.71 -25.18
C GLY A 362 -1.59 -23.16 -26.06
N ASP A 363 -2.07 -21.97 -25.74
CA ASP A 363 -3.04 -21.25 -26.56
C ASP A 363 -2.31 -20.46 -27.64
N ILE A 364 -2.78 -20.55 -28.88
CA ILE A 364 -2.09 -19.96 -30.04
C ILE A 364 -2.86 -18.73 -30.49
N THR A 365 -2.18 -17.59 -30.62
CA THR A 365 -2.73 -16.38 -31.19
C THR A 365 -1.92 -15.94 -32.40
N ILE A 366 -2.59 -15.65 -33.53
CA ILE A 366 -1.99 -14.94 -34.65
C ILE A 366 -2.49 -13.51 -34.67
N ALA A 367 -1.58 -12.55 -34.72
CA ALA A 367 -1.86 -11.13 -34.86
C ALA A 367 -1.46 -10.64 -36.26
N PHE A 368 -2.39 -10.05 -36.98
CA PHE A 368 -2.20 -9.45 -38.30
C PHE A 368 -2.11 -7.93 -38.16
N LEU A 369 -1.04 -7.35 -38.69
CA LEU A 369 -0.85 -5.90 -38.81
C LEU A 369 -0.95 -5.50 -40.27
N SER A 370 -1.93 -4.66 -40.59
CA SER A 370 -2.08 -4.03 -41.90
C SER A 370 -1.68 -2.56 -41.80
N ALA A 371 -0.71 -2.13 -42.60
CA ALA A 371 -0.23 -0.74 -42.60
C ALA A 371 -1.05 0.21 -43.49
N ASN A 372 -1.88 -0.33 -44.39
CA ASN A 372 -2.73 0.46 -45.30
C ASN A 372 -1.93 1.55 -46.04
N ASP A 373 -2.46 2.78 -46.12
CA ASP A 373 -1.83 3.90 -46.84
C ASP A 373 -0.84 4.69 -45.96
N ILE A 374 -0.25 4.06 -44.93
CA ILE A 374 0.79 4.67 -44.10
C ILE A 374 2.10 4.78 -44.88
N VAL A 375 2.72 5.95 -44.77
CA VAL A 375 4.02 6.28 -45.36
C VAL A 375 5.06 6.42 -44.26
N PHE A 376 6.25 5.89 -44.48
CA PHE A 376 7.37 5.89 -43.54
C PHE A 376 8.44 6.88 -44.00
N LEU A 377 8.97 7.70 -43.08
CA LEU A 377 10.03 8.67 -43.37
C LEU A 377 11.42 8.03 -43.53
N ASN A 378 11.57 6.79 -43.06
CA ASN A 378 12.80 6.03 -43.09
C ASN A 378 12.49 4.58 -43.47
N GLN A 379 13.50 3.87 -43.96
CA GLN A 379 13.40 2.42 -44.05
C GLN A 379 13.21 1.84 -42.66
N VAL A 380 12.44 0.76 -42.56
CA VAL A 380 12.15 0.08 -41.30
C VAL A 380 12.56 -1.38 -41.45
N ASP A 381 13.60 -1.80 -40.73
CA ASP A 381 14.10 -3.18 -40.75
C ASP A 381 13.31 -4.12 -39.82
N ASP A 382 12.38 -3.59 -39.02
CA ASP A 382 11.53 -4.38 -38.14
C ASP A 382 10.74 -5.44 -38.93
N PRO A 383 10.82 -6.73 -38.58
CA PRO A 383 10.24 -7.81 -39.38
C PRO A 383 8.71 -7.79 -39.46
N TRP A 384 8.01 -7.10 -38.57
CA TRP A 384 6.55 -7.00 -38.58
C TRP A 384 6.04 -5.72 -39.26
N TYR A 385 6.74 -4.59 -39.09
CA TYR A 385 6.38 -3.29 -39.69
C TYR A 385 6.98 -3.01 -41.07
N SER A 386 8.12 -3.64 -41.36
CA SER A 386 8.97 -3.53 -42.55
C SER A 386 8.47 -2.69 -43.71
N ALA A 387 9.27 -1.68 -44.02
CA ALA A 387 9.02 -0.74 -45.10
C ALA A 387 10.35 -0.36 -45.76
N HIS A 388 10.64 -0.97 -46.90
CA HIS A 388 11.83 -0.70 -47.70
C HIS A 388 11.47 -0.21 -49.11
N THR A 389 10.23 -0.42 -49.53
CA THR A 389 9.75 -0.07 -50.87
C THR A 389 9.67 1.45 -51.02
N PRO A 390 10.47 2.07 -51.91
CA PRO A 390 10.43 3.52 -52.12
C PRO A 390 9.11 3.93 -52.77
N ALA A 391 8.46 4.96 -52.22
CA ALA A 391 7.20 5.51 -52.72
C ALA A 391 7.35 6.91 -53.31
N GLY A 392 8.58 7.44 -53.41
CA GLY A 392 8.88 8.78 -53.94
C GLY A 392 9.26 9.76 -52.85
N GLU A 393 9.02 11.05 -53.08
CA GLU A 393 9.27 12.11 -52.11
C GLU A 393 7.95 12.73 -51.65
N ILE A 394 7.84 13.01 -50.36
CA ILE A 394 6.74 13.78 -49.79
C ILE A 394 7.22 15.18 -49.40
N GLU A 395 6.32 16.13 -49.56
CA GLU A 395 6.55 17.53 -49.28
C GLU A 395 6.18 17.86 -47.82
N LEU A 396 7.19 18.19 -46.99
CA LEU A 396 6.97 18.57 -45.59
C LEU A 396 7.22 20.06 -45.37
N ALA A 397 6.27 20.73 -44.71
CA ALA A 397 6.41 22.13 -44.33
C ALA A 397 7.39 22.30 -43.17
N GLY A 398 8.34 23.22 -43.30
CA GLY A 398 9.27 23.56 -42.22
C GLY A 398 8.56 24.19 -41.03
N VAL A 399 8.97 23.83 -39.80
CA VAL A 399 8.35 24.30 -38.55
C VAL A 399 8.34 25.84 -38.43
N ASN A 400 9.30 26.51 -39.06
CA ASN A 400 9.49 27.97 -39.00
C ASN A 400 9.55 28.66 -40.37
N SER A 401 9.12 27.99 -41.44
CA SER A 401 9.19 28.56 -42.80
C SER A 401 8.04 28.06 -43.67
N SER A 402 7.50 28.93 -44.52
CA SER A 402 6.61 28.51 -45.63
C SER A 402 7.32 27.65 -46.69
N ALA A 403 8.63 27.42 -46.54
CA ALA A 403 9.39 26.52 -47.39
C ALA A 403 9.01 25.06 -47.08
N VAL A 404 8.72 24.36 -48.17
CA VAL A 404 8.44 22.92 -48.19
C VAL A 404 9.69 22.24 -48.73
N PHE A 405 10.09 21.13 -48.10
CA PHE A 405 11.26 20.37 -48.53
C PHE A 405 10.86 18.93 -48.86
N PRO A 406 11.41 18.34 -49.93
CA PRO A 406 11.18 16.94 -50.26
C PRO A 406 11.89 16.03 -49.27
N VAL A 407 11.18 15.00 -48.80
CA VAL A 407 11.72 13.95 -47.94
C VAL A 407 11.39 12.60 -48.56
N PRO A 408 12.35 11.66 -48.66
CA PRO A 408 12.08 10.33 -49.19
C PRO A 408 11.01 9.62 -48.35
N ALA A 409 10.11 8.93 -49.03
CA ALA A 409 9.01 8.19 -48.46
C ALA A 409 9.13 6.71 -48.82
N TYR A 410 8.82 5.86 -47.84
CA TYR A 410 8.78 4.41 -47.97
C TYR A 410 7.39 3.89 -47.64
N VAL A 411 7.01 2.78 -48.24
CA VAL A 411 5.77 2.06 -47.92
C VAL A 411 6.09 0.64 -47.46
N HIS A 412 5.12 0.03 -46.81
CA HIS A 412 5.20 -1.34 -46.33
C HIS A 412 5.56 -2.31 -47.46
N ASP A 413 6.35 -3.33 -47.15
CA ASP A 413 6.74 -4.34 -48.16
C ASP A 413 5.65 -5.37 -48.44
N ASP A 414 4.79 -5.61 -47.45
CA ASP A 414 3.65 -6.53 -47.53
C ASP A 414 2.38 -5.84 -47.03
N PRO A 415 1.21 -6.04 -47.67
CA PRO A 415 -0.03 -5.38 -47.26
C PRO A 415 -0.46 -5.74 -45.83
N VAL A 416 -0.10 -6.95 -45.37
CA VAL A 416 -0.31 -7.43 -44.01
C VAL A 416 0.84 -8.34 -43.61
N ARG A 417 1.33 -8.22 -42.37
CA ARG A 417 2.28 -9.18 -41.78
C ARG A 417 1.71 -9.82 -40.51
N ALA A 418 2.11 -11.06 -40.25
CA ALA A 418 1.62 -11.85 -39.14
C ALA A 418 2.68 -12.08 -38.04
N LEU A 419 2.27 -12.00 -36.78
CA LEU A 419 2.99 -12.50 -35.62
C LEU A 419 2.26 -13.73 -35.07
N GLY A 420 2.99 -14.78 -34.74
CA GLY A 420 2.47 -15.93 -34.02
C GLY A 420 2.91 -15.88 -32.57
N CYS A 421 1.99 -16.09 -31.64
CA CYS A 421 2.24 -16.13 -30.21
C CYS A 421 1.67 -17.41 -29.58
N ILE A 422 2.39 -17.96 -28.60
CA ILE A 422 1.94 -19.06 -27.75
C ILE A 422 1.84 -18.57 -26.31
N GLU A 423 0.70 -18.79 -25.67
CA GLU A 423 0.46 -18.45 -24.28
C GLU A 423 0.31 -19.74 -23.46
N ARG A 424 1.16 -19.89 -22.42
CA ARG A 424 1.13 -21.03 -21.50
C ARG A 424 0.91 -20.58 -20.08
N TYR A 425 0.17 -21.39 -19.33
CA TYR A 425 -0.24 -21.11 -17.97
C TYR A 425 0.10 -22.28 -17.06
N GLN A 426 0.37 -21.97 -15.80
CA GLN A 426 0.66 -22.96 -14.76
C GLN A 426 0.18 -22.46 -13.41
N PHE A 427 -0.45 -23.35 -12.64
CA PHE A 427 -0.78 -23.11 -11.23
C PHE A 427 0.07 -24.01 -10.35
N CYS A 428 0.44 -23.52 -9.15
CA CYS A 428 1.19 -24.33 -8.18
C CYS A 428 0.68 -24.16 -6.75
N ASN A 429 0.87 -25.21 -5.96
CA ASN A 429 0.69 -25.21 -4.51
C ASN A 429 2.04 -24.93 -3.83
N PRO A 430 2.23 -23.73 -3.23
CA PRO A 430 3.50 -23.33 -2.65
C PRO A 430 3.91 -24.15 -1.42
N ASN A 431 2.99 -24.94 -0.84
CA ASN A 431 3.26 -25.75 0.36
C ASN A 431 3.82 -27.14 0.04
N VAL A 432 3.92 -27.51 -1.25
CA VAL A 432 4.46 -28.78 -1.71
C VAL A 432 5.77 -28.52 -2.45
N SER A 433 6.85 -29.20 -2.07
CA SER A 433 8.21 -28.95 -2.57
C SER A 433 8.65 -29.84 -3.74
N ASN A 434 7.76 -30.68 -4.29
CA ASN A 434 8.07 -31.66 -5.35
C ASN A 434 7.50 -31.28 -6.73
N LYS A 435 7.87 -32.03 -7.78
CA LYS A 435 7.34 -31.87 -9.16
C LYS A 435 5.80 -31.94 -9.25
N SER A 436 5.12 -32.53 -8.26
CA SER A 436 3.65 -32.55 -8.11
C SER A 436 3.06 -31.26 -7.52
N SER A 437 3.89 -30.24 -7.27
CA SER A 437 3.46 -28.94 -6.75
C SER A 437 2.68 -28.14 -7.79
N CYS A 438 2.97 -28.33 -9.08
CA CYS A 438 2.42 -27.55 -10.16
C CYS A 438 1.63 -28.39 -11.16
N THR A 439 0.65 -27.78 -11.82
CA THR A 439 0.11 -28.32 -13.07
C THR A 439 1.22 -28.38 -14.13
N PRO A 440 1.13 -29.27 -15.12
CA PRO A 440 1.80 -29.06 -16.41
C PRO A 440 1.58 -27.64 -16.95
N LEU A 441 2.55 -27.14 -17.72
CA LEU A 441 2.32 -25.99 -18.58
C LEU A 441 1.31 -26.39 -19.66
N GLY A 442 0.30 -25.56 -19.89
CA GLY A 442 -0.75 -25.81 -20.86
C GLY A 442 -1.48 -24.53 -21.25
N GLY A 443 -2.50 -24.67 -22.10
CA GLY A 443 -3.47 -23.59 -22.34
C GLY A 443 -4.20 -23.19 -21.06
N ILE A 444 -4.84 -22.02 -21.04
CA ILE A 444 -5.48 -21.50 -19.82
C ILE A 444 -6.56 -22.45 -19.29
N ASP A 445 -7.32 -23.06 -20.18
CA ASP A 445 -8.39 -24.00 -19.83
C ASP A 445 -7.85 -25.26 -19.15
N GLN A 446 -6.86 -25.90 -19.76
CA GLN A 446 -6.19 -27.06 -19.18
C GLN A 446 -5.58 -26.75 -17.80
N ALA A 447 -4.90 -25.61 -17.67
CA ALA A 447 -4.26 -25.21 -16.42
C ALA A 447 -5.29 -24.97 -15.30
N VAL A 448 -6.41 -24.32 -15.62
CA VAL A 448 -7.49 -24.05 -14.64
C VAL A 448 -8.24 -25.31 -14.23
N GLN A 449 -8.51 -26.23 -15.15
CA GLN A 449 -9.14 -27.52 -14.81
C GLN A 449 -8.25 -28.37 -13.89
N GLN A 450 -6.93 -28.32 -14.09
CA GLN A 450 -5.98 -29.10 -13.30
C GLN A 450 -5.65 -28.46 -11.94
N ALA A 451 -5.82 -27.15 -11.79
CA ALA A 451 -5.42 -26.42 -10.59
C ALA A 451 -6.09 -26.92 -9.28
N PRO A 452 -7.40 -27.23 -9.23
CA PRO A 452 -8.02 -27.80 -8.03
C PRO A 452 -7.43 -29.15 -7.62
N HIS A 453 -6.90 -29.96 -8.55
CA HIS A 453 -6.32 -31.26 -8.23
C HIS A 453 -4.98 -31.18 -7.46
N LEU A 454 -4.39 -29.99 -7.34
CA LEU A 454 -3.20 -29.74 -6.53
C LEU A 454 -3.47 -29.76 -5.02
N TYR A 455 -4.75 -29.75 -4.62
CA TYR A 455 -5.16 -29.66 -3.22
C TYR A 455 -6.03 -30.85 -2.84
N GLN A 456 -5.71 -31.49 -1.72
CA GLN A 456 -6.47 -32.63 -1.21
C GLN A 456 -7.71 -32.19 -0.40
N ASN A 457 -7.63 -31.04 0.28
CA ASN A 457 -8.72 -30.52 1.10
C ASN A 457 -9.78 -29.83 0.22
N GLU A 458 -11.06 -30.21 0.36
CA GLU A 458 -12.17 -29.62 -0.41
C GLU A 458 -12.28 -28.10 -0.26
N VAL A 459 -11.99 -27.55 0.92
CA VAL A 459 -11.97 -26.09 1.17
C VAL A 459 -10.91 -25.40 0.32
N GLN A 460 -9.70 -25.96 0.27
CA GLN A 460 -8.61 -25.43 -0.55
C GLN A 460 -8.93 -25.53 -2.04
N ARG A 461 -9.57 -26.64 -2.46
CA ARG A 461 -10.05 -26.81 -3.84
C ARG A 461 -11.07 -25.74 -4.22
N ALA A 462 -12.02 -25.44 -3.34
CA ALA A 462 -13.02 -24.39 -3.58
C ALA A 462 -12.36 -23.01 -3.72
N HIS A 463 -11.38 -22.67 -2.87
CA HIS A 463 -10.66 -21.41 -2.94
C HIS A 463 -9.92 -21.21 -4.27
N ILE A 464 -9.09 -22.18 -4.68
CA ILE A 464 -8.38 -22.06 -5.96
C ILE A 464 -9.35 -22.11 -7.14
N LYS A 465 -10.39 -22.95 -7.08
CA LYS A 465 -11.40 -23.04 -8.15
C LYS A 465 -12.08 -21.69 -8.37
N TRP A 466 -12.46 -20.99 -7.30
CA TRP A 466 -13.11 -19.68 -7.41
C TRP A 466 -12.22 -18.66 -8.13
N SER A 467 -10.97 -18.48 -7.69
CA SER A 467 -10.04 -17.55 -8.34
C SER A 467 -9.59 -17.99 -9.72
N ALA A 468 -9.36 -19.28 -9.95
CA ALA A 468 -9.00 -19.80 -11.26
C ALA A 468 -10.15 -19.62 -12.28
N THR A 469 -11.40 -19.83 -11.86
CA THR A 469 -12.60 -19.55 -12.68
C THR A 469 -12.70 -18.07 -13.01
N ARG A 470 -12.38 -17.18 -12.07
CA ARG A 470 -12.32 -15.74 -12.34
C ARG A 470 -11.21 -15.37 -13.32
N ILE A 471 -10.05 -16.02 -13.24
CA ILE A 471 -8.93 -15.78 -14.15
C ILE A 471 -9.30 -16.19 -15.58
N ILE A 472 -9.76 -17.43 -15.80
CA ILE A 472 -10.09 -17.88 -17.16
C ILE A 472 -11.22 -17.07 -17.80
N THR A 473 -12.21 -16.64 -17.02
CA THR A 473 -13.35 -15.90 -17.56
C THR A 473 -13.01 -14.46 -17.93
N MET A 474 -12.08 -13.80 -17.21
CA MET A 474 -11.93 -12.34 -17.29
C MET A 474 -10.51 -11.83 -17.46
N SER A 475 -9.48 -12.63 -17.19
CA SER A 475 -8.09 -12.20 -17.38
C SER A 475 -7.77 -12.12 -18.87
N ALA A 476 -7.14 -11.03 -19.30
CA ALA A 476 -6.85 -10.78 -20.70
C ALA A 476 -5.74 -11.68 -21.27
N ALA A 477 -6.04 -12.32 -22.40
CA ALA A 477 -5.05 -12.87 -23.33
C ALA A 477 -4.46 -11.75 -24.23
N LEU A 478 -3.42 -12.03 -25.00
CA LEU A 478 -2.90 -11.04 -25.96
C LEU A 478 -3.97 -10.65 -27.00
N SER A 479 -4.76 -11.62 -27.46
CA SER A 479 -5.85 -11.38 -28.40
C SER A 479 -6.94 -10.48 -27.83
N THR A 480 -7.19 -10.54 -26.52
CA THR A 480 -8.12 -9.64 -25.83
C THR A 480 -7.64 -8.19 -25.92
N VAL A 481 -6.34 -7.94 -25.69
CA VAL A 481 -5.75 -6.60 -25.84
C VAL A 481 -5.95 -6.09 -27.27
N ILE A 482 -5.60 -6.92 -28.27
CA ILE A 482 -5.73 -6.57 -29.69
C ILE A 482 -7.18 -6.26 -30.08
N ASN A 483 -8.13 -7.13 -29.69
CA ASN A 483 -9.51 -7.05 -30.15
C ASN A 483 -10.27 -5.88 -29.52
N PHE A 484 -9.99 -5.54 -28.26
CA PHE A 484 -10.67 -4.44 -27.58
C PHE A 484 -9.97 -3.09 -27.77
N LEU A 485 -8.63 -3.02 -27.71
CA LEU A 485 -7.92 -1.74 -27.85
C LEU A 485 -7.62 -1.40 -29.31
N GLY A 486 -7.59 -2.38 -30.22
CA GLY A 486 -7.26 -2.15 -31.62
C GLY A 486 -5.92 -1.44 -31.77
N THR A 487 -5.85 -0.42 -32.62
CA THR A 487 -4.62 0.36 -32.86
C THR A 487 -4.10 1.12 -31.65
N SER A 488 -4.94 1.37 -30.63
CA SER A 488 -4.52 2.11 -29.44
C SER A 488 -3.59 1.31 -28.51
N CYS A 489 -3.46 -0.02 -28.71
CA CYS A 489 -2.46 -0.81 -28.00
C CYS A 489 -1.06 -0.75 -28.62
N LEU A 490 -0.90 -0.16 -29.81
CA LEU A 490 0.38 -0.01 -30.47
C LEU A 490 1.14 1.20 -29.92
N GLN A 491 2.37 1.01 -29.47
CA GLN A 491 3.29 2.08 -29.12
C GLN A 491 3.70 2.88 -30.35
N SER A 492 3.85 2.21 -31.51
CA SER A 492 4.19 2.84 -32.80
C SER A 492 3.22 3.94 -33.21
N ARG A 493 1.95 3.82 -32.79
CA ARG A 493 0.88 4.80 -33.05
C ARG A 493 1.20 6.18 -32.50
N SER A 494 1.95 6.28 -31.40
CA SER A 494 2.34 7.57 -30.83
C SER A 494 3.26 8.39 -31.74
N ALA A 495 3.92 7.72 -32.70
CA ALA A 495 4.80 8.30 -33.70
C ALA A 495 4.16 8.44 -35.09
N LEU A 496 2.85 8.14 -35.22
CA LEU A 496 2.08 8.26 -36.45
C LEU A 496 1.34 9.62 -36.48
N TRP A 497 1.59 10.41 -37.52
CA TRP A 497 0.96 11.71 -37.70
C TRP A 497 0.36 11.83 -39.11
N ARG A 498 -0.97 11.92 -39.20
CA ARG A 498 -1.70 12.07 -40.48
C ARG A 498 -1.30 11.03 -41.55
N GLY A 499 -1.07 9.77 -41.13
CA GLY A 499 -0.62 8.70 -42.03
C GLY A 499 0.88 8.66 -42.30
N ILE A 500 1.66 9.58 -41.71
CA ILE A 500 3.12 9.60 -41.81
C ILE A 500 3.69 9.02 -40.53
N GLN A 501 4.33 7.86 -40.65
CA GLN A 501 5.02 7.16 -39.59
C GLN A 501 6.45 7.70 -39.47
N SER A 502 6.76 8.23 -38.28
CA SER A 502 8.14 8.58 -37.94
C SER A 502 9.01 7.33 -37.75
N SER A 503 10.32 7.53 -37.56
CA SER A 503 11.28 6.46 -37.35
C SER A 503 10.82 5.49 -36.25
N LEU A 504 10.91 4.20 -36.58
CA LEU A 504 10.66 3.09 -35.66
C LEU A 504 11.97 2.35 -35.39
N PRO A 505 12.18 1.82 -34.17
CA PRO A 505 13.31 0.95 -33.87
C PRO A 505 13.21 -0.38 -34.63
N GLU A 506 14.35 -1.02 -34.87
CA GLU A 506 14.47 -2.33 -35.55
C GLU A 506 13.74 -3.46 -34.81
N ASN A 507 13.44 -3.26 -33.52
CA ASN A 507 12.75 -4.23 -32.66
C ASN A 507 11.39 -3.71 -32.16
N GLN A 508 10.72 -2.86 -32.95
CA GLN A 508 9.41 -2.32 -32.61
C GLN A 508 8.40 -3.43 -32.25
N TRP A 509 8.37 -4.55 -32.97
CA TRP A 509 7.47 -5.67 -32.69
C TRP A 509 7.66 -6.21 -31.26
N GLU A 510 8.89 -6.29 -30.75
CA GLU A 510 9.19 -6.71 -29.38
C GLU A 510 8.63 -5.72 -28.36
N VAL A 511 8.77 -4.42 -28.65
CA VAL A 511 8.23 -3.34 -27.81
C VAL A 511 6.70 -3.44 -27.72
N GLU A 512 6.05 -3.80 -28.84
CA GLU A 512 4.60 -4.02 -28.85
C GLU A 512 4.20 -5.22 -27.99
N ILE A 513 4.87 -6.36 -28.14
CA ILE A 513 4.56 -7.55 -27.32
C ILE A 513 4.82 -7.28 -25.82
N GLU A 514 5.91 -6.59 -25.47
CA GLU A 514 6.19 -6.21 -24.09
C GLU A 514 5.09 -5.28 -23.53
N SER A 515 4.67 -4.30 -24.32
CA SER A 515 3.56 -3.40 -23.98
C SER A 515 2.27 -4.19 -23.73
N TRP A 516 1.89 -5.08 -24.64
CA TRP A 516 0.68 -5.89 -24.50
C TRP A 516 0.74 -6.79 -23.26
N PHE A 517 1.89 -7.42 -23.01
CA PHE A 517 2.09 -8.25 -21.83
C PHE A 517 1.88 -7.44 -20.54
N LYS A 518 2.45 -6.23 -20.43
CA LYS A 518 2.21 -5.34 -19.27
C LYS A 518 0.72 -5.03 -19.08
N VAL A 519 -0.02 -4.77 -20.16
CA VAL A 519 -1.49 -4.57 -20.10
C VAL A 519 -2.19 -5.81 -19.53
N THR A 520 -1.81 -7.01 -19.98
CA THR A 520 -2.42 -8.25 -19.48
C THR A 520 -2.11 -8.50 -18.00
N MET A 521 -0.91 -8.14 -17.52
CA MET A 521 -0.51 -8.27 -16.12
C MET A 521 -1.27 -7.28 -15.21
N ALA A 522 -1.40 -6.02 -15.65
CA ALA A 522 -2.27 -5.05 -14.97
C ALA A 522 -3.74 -5.53 -14.94
N ASN A 523 -4.20 -6.15 -16.03
CA ASN A 523 -5.54 -6.71 -16.09
C ASN A 523 -5.75 -7.90 -15.14
N LEU A 524 -4.73 -8.75 -14.94
CA LEU A 524 -4.78 -9.84 -13.96
C LEU A 524 -5.00 -9.30 -12.54
N GLN A 525 -4.27 -8.25 -12.15
CA GLN A 525 -4.45 -7.58 -10.85
C GLN A 525 -5.87 -7.02 -10.70
N SER A 526 -6.38 -6.33 -11.73
CA SER A 526 -7.76 -5.81 -11.73
C SER A 526 -8.79 -6.93 -11.67
N THR A 527 -8.55 -8.05 -12.34
CA THR A 527 -9.47 -9.18 -12.41
C THR A 527 -9.69 -9.85 -11.06
N ILE A 528 -8.62 -10.03 -10.29
CA ILE A 528 -8.68 -10.56 -8.93
C ILE A 528 -9.30 -9.55 -7.97
N LEU A 529 -8.94 -8.26 -8.08
CA LEU A 529 -9.57 -7.22 -7.28
C LEU A 529 -11.09 -7.15 -7.50
N GLU A 530 -11.51 -7.13 -8.77
CA GLU A 530 -12.93 -7.07 -9.15
C GLU A 530 -13.71 -8.34 -8.82
N GLN A 531 -13.03 -9.46 -8.53
CA GLN A 531 -13.68 -10.62 -7.95
C GLN A 531 -14.38 -10.24 -6.64
N ALA A 532 -13.70 -9.46 -5.79
CA ALA A 532 -14.19 -9.04 -4.48
C ALA A 532 -15.08 -7.79 -4.54
N THR A 533 -14.71 -6.79 -5.36
CA THR A 533 -15.47 -5.53 -5.45
C THR A 533 -16.67 -5.60 -6.39
N GLY A 534 -16.69 -6.58 -7.30
CA GLY A 534 -17.62 -6.61 -8.42
C GLY A 534 -17.33 -5.56 -9.51
N PRO A 535 -18.13 -5.56 -10.59
CA PRO A 535 -18.02 -4.62 -11.69
C PRO A 535 -18.52 -3.23 -11.27
N THR A 536 -17.80 -2.21 -11.74
CA THR A 536 -18.18 -0.80 -11.54
C THR A 536 -19.49 -0.45 -12.23
N GLU A 537 -19.78 -1.11 -13.37
CA GLU A 537 -20.97 -0.87 -14.18
C GLU A 537 -22.19 -1.61 -13.64
N PRO A 538 -23.25 -0.90 -13.20
CA PRO A 538 -24.44 -1.53 -12.61
C PRO A 538 -25.15 -2.51 -13.55
N ALA A 539 -25.15 -2.23 -14.86
CA ALA A 539 -25.77 -3.06 -15.89
C ALA A 539 -25.16 -4.47 -15.95
N ILE A 540 -23.92 -4.65 -15.50
CA ILE A 540 -23.21 -5.92 -15.50
C ILE A 540 -23.48 -6.73 -14.23
N ARG A 541 -23.90 -6.08 -13.14
CA ARG A 541 -24.10 -6.72 -11.83
C ARG A 541 -25.18 -7.80 -11.84
N GLN A 542 -26.14 -7.73 -12.76
CA GLN A 542 -27.17 -8.75 -12.93
C GLN A 542 -26.63 -10.10 -13.46
N PHE A 543 -25.44 -10.10 -14.05
CA PHE A 543 -24.79 -11.30 -14.58
C PHE A 543 -23.77 -11.91 -13.61
N LEU A 544 -23.73 -11.41 -12.37
CA LEU A 544 -22.87 -11.95 -11.33
C LEU A 544 -23.48 -13.22 -10.74
N THR A 545 -22.72 -14.30 -10.80
CA THR A 545 -22.91 -15.46 -9.94
C THR A 545 -22.36 -15.10 -8.57
N ARG A 546 -23.25 -15.04 -7.58
CA ARG A 546 -22.90 -14.74 -6.19
C ARG A 546 -22.31 -15.97 -5.51
N PRO A 547 -21.45 -15.78 -4.49
CA PRO A 547 -20.99 -16.87 -3.64
C PRO A 547 -22.15 -17.69 -3.10
N ASN A 548 -22.04 -19.02 -3.19
CA ASN A 548 -23.08 -19.95 -2.77
C ASN A 548 -22.69 -20.73 -1.51
N ASN A 549 -21.40 -20.93 -1.26
CA ASN A 549 -20.86 -21.64 -0.09
C ASN A 549 -19.97 -20.74 0.78
N THR A 550 -19.59 -21.23 1.95
CA THR A 550 -18.82 -20.46 2.94
C THR A 550 -17.44 -20.06 2.41
N GLU A 551 -16.82 -20.92 1.63
CA GLU A 551 -15.47 -20.77 1.08
C GLU A 551 -15.41 -19.66 0.03
N GLU A 552 -16.41 -19.58 -0.84
CA GLU A 552 -16.55 -18.50 -1.82
C GLU A 552 -16.81 -17.16 -1.14
N HIS A 553 -17.64 -17.13 -0.09
CA HIS A 553 -17.84 -15.92 0.71
C HIS A 553 -16.55 -15.48 1.41
N GLN A 554 -15.74 -16.44 1.89
CA GLN A 554 -14.43 -16.14 2.45
C GLN A 554 -13.48 -15.56 1.39
N MET A 555 -13.46 -16.07 0.16
CA MET A 555 -12.65 -15.50 -0.92
C MET A 555 -13.05 -14.04 -1.24
N CYS A 556 -14.33 -13.71 -1.15
CA CYS A 556 -14.82 -12.34 -1.31
C CYS A 556 -14.36 -11.38 -0.21
N ALA A 557 -14.41 -11.85 1.04
CA ALA A 557 -14.09 -11.04 2.21
C ALA A 557 -12.58 -10.91 2.46
N ASN A 558 -11.75 -11.72 1.77
CA ASN A 558 -10.32 -11.80 2.00
C ASN A 558 -9.49 -11.08 0.93
N GLN A 559 -10.00 -10.04 0.26
CA GLN A 559 -9.19 -9.24 -0.66
C GLN A 559 -8.57 -8.03 0.05
N LYS A 560 -7.24 -7.91 -0.01
CA LYS A 560 -6.50 -6.73 0.45
C LYS A 560 -6.18 -5.79 -0.70
N ILE A 561 -6.20 -4.50 -0.38
CA ILE A 561 -5.64 -3.43 -1.20
C ILE A 561 -4.89 -2.46 -0.30
N ARG A 562 -4.33 -1.40 -0.89
CA ARG A 562 -3.74 -0.30 -0.14
C ARG A 562 -4.65 0.91 -0.22
N SER A 563 -4.68 1.68 0.85
CA SER A 563 -5.44 2.94 0.90
C SER A 563 -4.79 3.94 1.84
N ASP A 564 -4.86 5.21 1.47
CA ASP A 564 -4.45 6.37 2.27
C ASP A 564 -5.64 7.04 3.01
N SER A 565 -6.86 6.54 2.77
CA SER A 565 -8.11 6.99 3.37
C SER A 565 -8.44 6.32 4.70
N PHE A 566 -7.67 5.31 5.09
CA PHE A 566 -7.90 4.51 6.31
C PHE A 566 -6.59 4.30 7.08
N THR A 567 -6.70 3.82 8.30
CA THR A 567 -5.54 3.51 9.14
C THR A 567 -5.74 2.14 9.78
N SER A 568 -4.80 1.23 9.54
CA SER A 568 -4.78 -0.11 10.13
C SER A 568 -3.81 -0.15 11.32
N PHE A 569 -4.16 -0.83 12.41
CA PHE A 569 -3.36 -0.93 13.62
C PHE A 569 -3.02 -2.38 13.94
N ASN A 570 -1.79 -2.65 14.37
CA ASN A 570 -1.42 -3.95 14.90
C ASN A 570 -2.04 -4.15 16.30
N VAL A 571 -2.98 -5.08 16.41
CA VAL A 571 -3.74 -5.35 17.64
C VAL A 571 -2.83 -5.91 18.72
N LEU A 572 -1.88 -6.79 18.39
CA LEU A 572 -0.89 -7.30 19.34
C LEU A 572 -0.09 -6.16 19.97
N GLY A 573 0.36 -5.20 19.15
CA GLY A 573 1.03 -3.98 19.61
C GLY A 573 0.17 -3.16 20.57
N LEU A 574 -1.11 -2.94 20.21
CA LEU A 574 -2.08 -2.25 21.08
C LEU A 574 -2.27 -2.99 22.41
N THR A 575 -2.46 -4.30 22.37
CA THR A 575 -2.65 -5.13 23.57
C THR A 575 -1.43 -5.05 24.49
N ILE A 576 -0.21 -5.14 23.95
CA ILE A 576 1.02 -5.01 24.75
C ILE A 576 1.11 -3.64 25.42
N ILE A 577 0.83 -2.55 24.68
CA ILE A 577 0.88 -1.19 25.22
C ILE A 577 -0.15 -1.03 26.35
N PHE A 578 -1.40 -1.43 26.14
CA PHE A 578 -2.46 -1.26 27.13
C PHE A 578 -2.27 -2.16 28.35
N THR A 579 -1.84 -3.41 28.17
CA THR A 579 -1.64 -4.34 29.28
C THR A 579 -0.42 -3.99 30.13
N LEU A 580 0.76 -3.79 29.52
CA LEU A 580 1.97 -3.40 30.26
C LEU A 580 1.82 -2.00 30.87
N GLY A 581 1.26 -1.06 30.11
CA GLY A 581 1.01 0.30 30.58
C GLY A 581 0.03 0.36 31.74
N GLY A 582 -1.06 -0.40 31.64
CA GLY A 582 -2.04 -0.58 32.70
C GLY A 582 -1.42 -1.21 33.95
N LEU A 583 -0.58 -2.23 33.78
CA LEU A 583 0.13 -2.88 34.89
C LEU A 583 1.10 -1.92 35.59
N ILE A 584 1.91 -1.15 34.85
CA ILE A 584 2.80 -0.12 35.41
C ILE A 584 2.00 0.90 36.21
N THR A 585 0.89 1.38 35.64
CA THR A 585 0.02 2.35 36.30
C THR A 585 -0.59 1.79 37.58
N LEU A 586 -1.09 0.55 37.54
CA LEU A 586 -1.65 -0.15 38.70
C LEU A 586 -0.59 -0.35 39.80
N ILE A 587 0.61 -0.81 39.44
CA ILE A 587 1.72 -0.96 40.37
C ILE A 587 2.05 0.39 41.02
N SER A 588 2.09 1.48 40.25
CA SER A 588 2.35 2.82 40.79
C SER A 588 1.32 3.26 41.83
N PHE A 589 0.06 2.88 41.68
CA PHE A 589 -0.99 3.21 42.67
C PHE A 589 -0.95 2.32 43.91
N VAL A 590 -0.57 1.05 43.76
CA VAL A 590 -0.50 0.10 44.89
C VAL A 590 0.80 0.27 45.68
N LEU A 591 1.88 0.73 45.05
CA LEU A 591 3.21 0.84 45.64
C LEU A 591 3.21 1.60 46.98
N PRO A 592 2.60 2.79 47.14
CA PRO A 592 2.56 3.48 48.43
C PRO A 592 1.94 2.64 49.56
N PHE A 593 0.80 1.99 49.28
CA PHE A 593 0.08 1.17 50.27
C PHE A 593 0.82 -0.12 50.64
N ALA A 594 1.47 -0.76 49.68
CA ALA A 594 2.24 -1.98 49.90
C ALA A 594 3.51 -1.66 50.70
N VAL A 595 4.17 -0.56 50.39
CA VAL A 595 5.38 -0.08 51.03
C VAL A 595 5.13 0.26 52.50
N GLU A 596 4.06 0.98 52.82
CA GLU A 596 3.71 1.33 54.20
C GLU A 596 3.59 0.06 55.08
N ARG A 597 3.03 -1.02 54.54
CA ARG A 597 2.89 -2.30 55.26
C ARG A 597 4.19 -3.10 55.34
N VAL A 598 5.00 -3.10 54.28
CA VAL A 598 6.20 -3.95 54.18
C VAL A 598 7.42 -3.30 54.84
N GLN A 599 7.63 -1.99 54.66
CA GLN A 599 8.79 -1.30 55.25
C GLN A 599 8.70 -1.18 56.77
N ARG A 600 7.50 -1.15 57.36
CA ARG A 600 7.30 -1.28 58.81
C ARG A 600 7.93 -2.56 59.40
N ARG A 601 8.16 -3.60 58.58
CA ARG A 601 8.71 -4.89 59.05
C ARG A 601 10.17 -5.15 58.68
N ARG A 602 10.71 -4.56 57.60
CA ARG A 602 12.04 -4.91 57.05
C ARG A 602 13.09 -3.81 57.12
N ASN A 603 12.73 -2.56 56.83
CA ASN A 603 13.65 -1.42 56.89
C ASN A 603 12.82 -0.18 57.27
N PRO A 604 12.59 0.05 58.57
CA PRO A 604 11.70 1.09 59.03
C PRO A 604 12.23 2.49 58.68
N TYR A 605 13.56 2.67 58.63
CA TYR A 605 14.17 3.97 58.39
C TYR A 605 13.85 4.50 56.99
N SER A 606 14.01 3.70 55.94
CA SER A 606 13.79 4.17 54.56
C SER A 606 12.36 4.64 54.30
N GLY A 607 11.38 4.04 54.99
CA GLY A 607 9.98 4.46 54.89
C GLY A 607 9.70 5.76 55.63
N VAL A 608 10.26 5.92 56.82
CA VAL A 608 10.19 7.17 57.56
C VAL A 608 10.90 8.29 56.80
N GLU A 609 12.06 8.00 56.19
CA GLU A 609 12.80 8.96 55.36
C GLU A 609 12.04 9.31 54.07
N TRP A 610 11.33 8.36 53.45
CA TRP A 610 10.46 8.64 52.30
C TRP A 610 9.39 9.68 52.69
N ILE A 611 8.62 9.40 53.75
CA ILE A 611 7.56 10.29 54.26
C ILE A 611 8.15 11.64 54.71
N ALA A 612 9.25 11.64 55.47
CA ALA A 612 9.87 12.86 55.97
C ALA A 612 10.41 13.79 54.86
N ASN A 613 10.76 13.22 53.70
CA ASN A 613 11.20 13.97 52.54
C ASN A 613 10.04 14.49 51.68
N GLU A 614 8.79 14.16 51.98
CA GLU A 614 7.66 14.75 51.27
C GLU A 614 7.61 16.26 51.49
N THR A 615 7.19 17.03 50.48
CA THR A 615 7.24 18.50 50.51
C THR A 615 6.57 19.08 51.76
N LEU A 616 5.39 18.58 52.13
CA LEU A 616 4.66 19.06 53.31
C LEU A 616 5.32 18.63 54.63
N GLN A 617 5.96 17.47 54.66
CA GLN A 617 6.70 16.99 55.83
C GLN A 617 8.02 17.73 56.03
N LEU A 618 8.73 18.08 54.95
CA LEU A 618 9.89 18.97 55.00
C LEU A 618 9.51 20.36 55.51
N GLN A 619 8.37 20.90 55.06
CA GLN A 619 7.84 22.16 55.57
C GLN A 619 7.52 22.06 57.07
N ARG A 620 6.81 21.00 57.50
CA ARG A 620 6.55 20.73 58.92
C ARG A 620 7.84 20.75 59.72
N LEU A 621 8.82 19.93 59.34
CA LEU A 621 10.10 19.79 60.05
C LEU A 621 10.83 21.13 60.18
N ALA A 622 10.76 21.99 59.16
CA ALA A 622 11.35 23.32 59.19
C ALA A 622 10.66 24.27 60.20
N HIS A 623 9.32 24.24 60.27
CA HIS A 623 8.57 25.01 61.26
C HIS A 623 8.74 24.47 62.68
N GLU A 624 8.70 23.16 62.84
CA GLU A 624 8.88 22.49 64.13
C GLU A 624 10.28 22.73 64.70
N ALA A 625 11.32 22.76 63.85
CA ALA A 625 12.69 23.06 64.26
C ALA A 625 12.89 24.48 64.84
N VAL A 626 12.04 25.44 64.47
CA VAL A 626 12.03 26.78 65.08
C VAL A 626 11.01 26.91 66.22
N GLY A 627 10.38 25.81 66.63
CA GLY A 627 9.40 25.78 67.71
C GLY A 627 8.01 26.29 67.30
N ALA A 628 7.68 26.30 66.01
CA ALA A 628 6.40 26.79 65.51
C ALA A 628 5.40 25.66 65.19
N GLY A 629 4.21 25.77 65.77
CA GLY A 629 3.08 24.88 65.54
C GLY A 629 3.11 23.58 66.37
N THR A 630 1.93 23.08 66.71
CA THR A 630 1.73 21.75 67.32
C THR A 630 1.25 20.79 66.25
N TRP A 631 2.10 19.87 65.80
CA TRP A 631 1.84 19.04 64.63
C TRP A 631 1.24 17.66 64.95
N GLN A 632 0.28 17.23 64.14
CA GLN A 632 -0.33 15.92 64.10
C GLN A 632 -0.11 15.28 62.71
N GLY A 633 -0.27 13.96 62.60
CA GLY A 633 0.00 13.26 61.33
C GLY A 633 1.47 13.25 60.93
N THR A 634 2.39 13.26 61.91
CA THR A 634 3.85 13.32 61.68
C THR A 634 4.45 12.09 60.99
N HIS A 635 3.64 11.05 60.77
CA HIS A 635 4.00 9.78 60.12
C HIS A 635 3.19 9.51 58.84
N THR A 636 2.44 10.50 58.34
CA THR A 636 1.68 10.42 57.08
C THR A 636 2.11 11.53 56.13
N ASP A 637 1.72 11.48 54.85
CA ASP A 637 2.15 12.50 53.87
C ASP A 637 1.52 13.89 54.12
N TRP A 638 0.46 13.95 54.94
CA TRP A 638 -0.37 15.15 55.15
C TRP A 638 -0.36 15.59 56.62
N PRO A 639 0.70 16.28 57.08
CA PRO A 639 0.76 16.80 58.44
C PRO A 639 -0.21 17.97 58.63
N THR A 640 -0.87 18.04 59.79
CA THR A 640 -1.78 19.12 60.16
C THR A 640 -1.42 19.70 61.52
N THR A 641 -1.73 20.98 61.76
CA THR A 641 -1.65 21.55 63.10
C THR A 641 -2.84 21.10 63.96
N ALA A 642 -2.67 21.04 65.28
CA ALA A 642 -3.72 20.62 66.21
C ALA A 642 -4.93 21.58 66.21
N GLN A 643 -4.69 22.87 65.96
CA GLN A 643 -5.69 23.92 65.76
C GLN A 643 -5.25 24.82 64.58
N THR A 644 -6.05 25.82 64.20
CA THR A 644 -5.64 26.85 63.23
C THR A 644 -4.62 27.79 63.87
N GLU A 645 -3.37 27.34 63.93
CA GLU A 645 -2.25 28.03 64.57
C GLU A 645 -1.47 28.88 63.57
N SER A 646 -0.99 30.05 64.01
CA SER A 646 -0.05 30.88 63.24
C SER A 646 1.34 30.25 63.24
N LEU A 647 1.88 29.96 62.05
CA LEU A 647 3.21 29.39 61.87
C LEU A 647 4.32 30.45 61.76
N ALA A 648 5.58 30.01 61.81
CA ALA A 648 6.74 30.87 61.62
C ALA A 648 6.73 31.59 60.26
N VAL A 649 7.23 32.83 60.25
CA VAL A 649 7.36 33.67 59.05
C VAL A 649 8.80 33.75 58.58
N ILE A 650 9.03 34.12 57.33
CA ILE A 650 10.38 34.32 56.78
C ILE A 650 10.94 35.65 57.32
N ASP A 651 12.05 35.57 58.05
CA ASP A 651 12.83 36.73 58.45
C ASP A 651 13.62 37.27 57.25
N MET A 652 13.28 38.50 56.86
CA MET A 652 13.92 39.23 55.76
C MET A 652 15.04 40.19 56.23
N SER A 653 15.41 40.16 57.51
CA SER A 653 16.50 40.99 58.06
C SER A 653 17.82 40.83 57.29
N HIS A 654 18.08 39.63 56.76
CA HIS A 654 19.22 39.31 55.91
C HIS A 654 18.73 38.68 54.59
N PRO A 655 18.46 39.48 53.54
CA PRO A 655 17.85 38.98 52.30
C PRO A 655 18.64 37.86 51.58
N LYS A 656 19.95 37.77 51.80
CA LYS A 656 20.81 36.73 51.23
C LYS A 656 20.85 35.43 52.06
N HIS A 657 20.22 35.42 53.22
CA HIS A 657 20.20 34.28 54.14
C HIS A 657 18.87 34.24 54.93
N PRO A 658 17.74 34.09 54.23
CA PRO A 658 16.43 34.05 54.88
C PRO A 658 16.33 32.85 55.83
N LYS A 659 15.72 33.06 56.99
CA LYS A 659 15.45 32.02 58.00
C LYS A 659 13.99 32.10 58.44
N LEU A 660 13.46 31.02 59.00
CA LEU A 660 12.18 31.07 59.69
C LEU A 660 12.37 31.71 61.08
N LYS A 661 11.48 32.63 61.45
CA LYS A 661 11.35 33.22 62.80
C LYS A 661 9.91 33.01 63.28
N VAL A 662 9.74 32.58 64.53
CA VAL A 662 8.42 32.50 65.16
C VAL A 662 7.80 33.90 65.19
N ALA A 663 6.55 34.01 64.74
CA ALA A 663 5.81 35.25 64.85
C ALA A 663 5.64 35.59 66.35
N GLU A 664 6.09 36.77 66.77
CA GLU A 664 5.85 37.23 68.14
C GLU A 664 4.33 37.31 68.35
N LYS A 665 3.83 36.63 69.39
CA LYS A 665 2.47 36.86 69.88
C LYS A 665 2.42 38.31 70.35
N ASN A 666 1.73 39.17 69.60
CA ASN A 666 1.30 40.44 70.16
C ASN A 666 0.27 40.11 71.24
N ASP A 667 0.74 40.01 72.49
CA ASP A 667 -0.15 40.08 73.64
C ASP A 667 -0.85 41.43 73.59
N GLU A 668 -2.18 41.40 73.71
CA GLU A 668 -3.04 42.56 73.76
C GLU A 668 -2.56 43.55 74.82
N VAL A 669 -2.30 44.79 74.41
CA VAL A 669 -2.31 45.94 75.32
C VAL A 669 -3.42 46.87 74.88
N SER A 670 -4.49 46.84 75.68
CA SER A 670 -5.45 47.93 75.85
C SER A 670 -4.74 49.23 76.22
N ASP A 671 -4.97 50.33 75.50
CA ASP A 671 -5.85 51.43 75.93
C ASP A 671 -5.53 52.80 75.24
N SER A 672 -6.60 53.51 74.91
CA SER A 672 -6.76 54.98 74.81
C SER A 672 -6.00 55.85 73.78
N SER A 673 -6.81 56.45 72.89
CA SER A 673 -6.86 57.87 72.46
C SER A 673 -5.69 58.57 71.75
N GLY A 674 -5.98 59.12 70.56
CA GLY A 674 -5.59 60.49 70.20
C GLY A 674 -4.96 60.76 68.81
N THR A 675 -5.80 61.14 67.81
CA THR A 675 -5.62 62.37 66.98
C THR A 675 -4.45 62.40 65.96
N THR A 676 -4.61 61.94 64.70
CA THR A 676 -5.06 62.62 63.43
C THR A 676 -4.02 62.98 62.35
N ILE A 677 -4.38 62.58 61.10
CA ILE A 677 -4.24 63.25 59.76
C ILE A 677 -2.85 63.20 59.07
N ALA A 678 -2.66 62.91 57.76
CA ALA A 678 -3.48 63.04 56.54
C ALA A 678 -3.09 61.95 55.50
N SER A 679 -4.01 61.16 54.92
CA SER A 679 -4.77 61.38 53.67
C SER A 679 -3.95 61.45 52.36
N VAL A 680 -4.04 60.40 51.54
CA VAL A 680 -4.32 60.52 50.09
C VAL A 680 -5.33 59.44 49.71
N GLN A 681 -6.56 59.86 49.39
CA GLN A 681 -7.63 59.05 48.79
C GLN A 681 -7.53 59.16 47.25
N VAL A 682 -7.46 58.06 46.49
CA VAL A 682 -8.58 57.30 45.86
C VAL A 682 -9.16 58.01 44.62
N PRO A 683 -9.49 57.26 43.55
CA PRO A 683 -10.92 57.15 43.21
C PRO A 683 -11.40 55.70 43.07
N LYS A 684 -12.59 55.46 43.60
CA LYS A 684 -13.42 54.26 43.50
C LYS A 684 -14.25 54.29 42.22
N THR A 685 -14.56 53.11 41.69
CA THR A 685 -15.81 52.80 40.97
C THR A 685 -16.21 51.35 41.33
N LEU A 686 -17.24 51.16 42.18
CA LEU A 686 -18.60 50.63 41.88
C LEU A 686 -18.59 49.20 41.29
N VAL A 687 -18.71 48.10 42.05
CA VAL A 687 -19.85 47.49 42.80
C VAL A 687 -20.81 46.59 41.95
N THR A 688 -20.59 45.27 42.09
CA THR A 688 -21.53 44.09 42.14
C THR A 688 -22.24 43.52 40.88
N PRO A 689 -22.79 42.27 40.91
CA PRO A 689 -22.34 41.01 41.54
C PRO A 689 -22.53 39.73 40.65
N ALA A 690 -22.16 38.57 41.20
CA ALA A 690 -22.65 37.20 40.91
C ALA A 690 -22.00 36.34 39.79
N ARG A 691 -21.38 35.22 40.18
CA ARG A 691 -22.01 33.88 40.16
C ARG A 691 -21.06 32.80 40.71
N ARG A 692 -21.64 31.90 41.51
CA ARG A 692 -21.07 30.62 41.97
C ARG A 692 -20.91 29.64 40.79
N SER A 693 -19.80 28.93 40.77
CA SER A 693 -19.62 27.59 40.17
C SER A 693 -18.38 26.98 40.82
N SER A 694 -18.53 26.19 41.89
CA SER A 694 -18.61 24.73 41.83
C SER A 694 -17.39 24.11 41.11
N CYS A 695 -16.30 23.90 41.84
CA CYS A 695 -15.30 22.90 41.50
C CYS A 695 -15.35 21.83 42.58
N LEU A 696 -15.85 20.67 42.17
CA LEU A 696 -15.75 19.40 42.86
C LEU A 696 -14.29 18.94 42.85
N PHE A 697 -13.84 18.41 43.98
CA PHE A 697 -12.87 17.32 44.02
C PHE A 697 -13.62 16.00 43.87
#